data_AF-A0A835QJB1-F1
#
_entry.id   AF-A0A835QJB1-F1
#
_cell.length_a   1.000
_cell.length_b   1.000
_cell.length_c   1.000
_cell.angle_alpha   90.00
_cell.angle_beta   90.00
_cell.angle_gamma   90.00
#
_symmetry.space_group_name_H-M   'P 1'
#
loop_
_entity.id
_entity.type
_entity.pdbx_description
1 polymer ?
#
loop_
_entity_poly.entity_id
_entity_poly.type
_entity_poly.pdbx_seq_one_letter_code
_entity_poly.pdbx_strand_id
1 'polypeptide(L)'
;MAASPRLYYSCKTAAESAEWMKAITNFLLRFRFLIDAHVVNFFKDRLWETMDKQWMECLRNEPVENLLGIPSGLVQDHWPPSLQEFIFTLRSLVLCREQNLSHAILENFHAASLGSVLSQGMNFKKKHEVEILAGVINTIACSVNAQKIVDVGSGQGYLSQVLSFKYQLSVVAIDASSHHSAVTDARANRIKKHYLAKLHKLQNEYGSLKVPQTVTCQVLSSDSLAALSTGVLNHQEQSERIGSGSETNFPRISEADACGSATPDAKEIDRYLLVLAGLHACGDLSVNMLRTFVDCKQVKALVSVGCCYNLLSEEIVMERRLPCGFPMSYCGKFSGLNLGKNARDLACQSAERWKSLGKIAAVQNFDLHAFRAAFQMVLDKYYPEVITSSPSVGLGKAFASPADEKSNRDSVQDEMKCSSTARKLTDIEGTVEFHDFGVLNGSIRETAIQDPCLRVPALRKESKDDKCSTYSDKYLLFEEFSKSGLHRLGLEPLQHVDLLKIWTEAGPFFEYIGPFWSLRAALGPLIETYILLDRLLFLQEHGSSMEAYLLPIFDPTISPRNVAIIAQMWSAPPIRVDSFSPQNPRLVLDFSKKIPAPRGILVLVSSRKPGRARCGFDIKGNGALSGDTSHREAERVSAVLHLSEALKLSVVEEAAVAYVFMYWEKLITRKMVLCEDDKKQKALEAAMNDINSSFGKGSVTRLGSAGGALVETFPSGCLTLDLALGGGLPKGRIVEVFGPESSGKTTLALHAIAEVQKLGGNAMLVDAEHAFDPSYSRALGVDIENLIVCQPDHGEMALEIADRMCRSGAIDLICVDSVSALTPRAEIEGEIGMQQIGLQARLMSQALRKMSGNASKAGCTLIFLNQIRYKVGVFYGNPEVTSGGIALKFFASLRLEIRSIGKIKSGDEDIGVRVRVRVQKSKVSRPYKQAEFEIVFGEGVSKVGCVLDCAETMDIVAKRGSWYSYKEHRLGQGREKALQFLQENPIICAEIEKVVKSVMVDGSKHSNLIAYGQLSNIDDDDVNHDGR
;
A
#
# COMPACT_ATOMS: atom_id res chain seq x y z
N MET A 1 -5.78 12.43 -37.33
CA MET A 1 -5.16 11.08 -37.17
C MET A 1 -4.36 10.71 -38.42
N ALA A 2 -3.05 10.98 -38.44
CA ALA A 2 -2.12 10.34 -39.35
C ALA A 2 -1.22 9.42 -38.51
N ALA A 3 -1.13 8.14 -38.84
CA ALA A 3 -0.25 7.22 -38.13
C ALA A 3 1.20 7.52 -38.54
N SER A 4 1.96 8.18 -37.67
CA SER A 4 3.42 8.28 -37.81
C SER A 4 4.01 6.87 -37.93
N PRO A 5 4.91 6.59 -38.89
CA PRO A 5 5.49 5.27 -39.05
C PRO A 5 6.29 4.92 -37.80
N ARG A 6 5.87 3.88 -37.08
CA ARG A 6 6.66 3.31 -35.99
C ARG A 6 7.98 2.82 -36.58
N LEU A 7 9.08 3.54 -36.33
CA LEU A 7 10.43 3.01 -36.46
C LEU A 7 10.52 1.77 -35.57
N TYR A 8 10.45 0.59 -36.19
CA TYR A 8 10.32 -0.67 -35.49
C TYR A 8 11.71 -1.21 -35.17
N TYR A 9 12.34 -0.63 -34.15
CA TYR A 9 13.58 -1.16 -33.62
C TYR A 9 13.36 -2.56 -33.03
N SER A 10 14.36 -3.42 -33.22
CA SER A 10 14.39 -4.79 -32.72
C SER A 10 15.59 -4.96 -31.79
N CYS A 11 15.58 -6.00 -30.98
CA CYS A 11 16.69 -6.36 -30.10
C CYS A 11 17.00 -7.87 -30.16
N LYS A 12 16.61 -8.54 -31.26
CA LYS A 12 16.81 -9.98 -31.46
C LYS A 12 18.27 -10.31 -31.75
N THR A 13 19.02 -9.37 -32.32
CA THR A 13 20.46 -9.53 -32.59
C THR A 13 21.25 -8.38 -31.98
N ALA A 14 22.54 -8.63 -31.69
CA ALA A 14 23.46 -7.59 -31.19
C ALA A 14 23.52 -6.36 -32.12
N ALA A 15 23.43 -6.56 -33.43
CA ALA A 15 23.46 -5.47 -34.40
C ALA A 15 22.22 -4.57 -34.30
N GLU A 16 21.03 -5.16 -34.21
CA GLU A 16 19.77 -4.43 -34.04
C GLU A 16 19.73 -3.69 -32.68
N SER A 17 20.13 -4.37 -31.59
CA SER A 17 20.25 -3.78 -30.26
C SER A 17 21.20 -2.59 -30.24
N ALA A 18 22.36 -2.69 -30.90
CA ALA A 18 23.34 -1.61 -31.00
C ALA A 18 22.86 -0.45 -31.89
N GLU A 19 22.12 -0.73 -32.98
CA GLU A 19 21.50 0.31 -33.81
C GLU A 19 20.45 1.11 -33.02
N TRP A 20 19.57 0.41 -32.30
CA TRP A 20 18.58 1.04 -31.42
C TRP A 20 19.25 1.88 -30.33
N MET A 21 20.26 1.32 -29.66
CA MET A 21 21.01 2.02 -28.62
C MET A 21 21.71 3.28 -29.15
N LYS A 22 22.26 3.26 -30.38
CA LYS A 22 22.80 4.44 -31.06
C LYS A 22 21.72 5.47 -31.37
N ALA A 23 20.54 5.06 -31.83
CA ALA A 23 19.42 5.97 -32.08
C ALA A 23 18.96 6.67 -30.79
N ILE A 24 18.88 5.94 -29.67
CA ILE A 24 18.59 6.50 -28.34
C ILE A 24 19.71 7.47 -27.91
N THR A 25 20.97 7.10 -28.08
CA THR A 25 22.14 7.94 -27.78
C THR A 25 22.06 9.28 -28.51
N ASN A 26 21.84 9.25 -29.84
CA ASN A 26 21.70 10.43 -30.69
C ASN A 26 20.49 11.30 -30.34
N PHE A 27 19.45 10.73 -29.71
CA PHE A 27 18.33 11.49 -29.16
C PHE A 27 18.69 12.13 -27.80
N LEU A 28 19.15 11.33 -26.83
CA LEU A 28 19.46 11.79 -25.47
C LEU A 28 20.57 12.84 -25.43
N LEU A 29 21.60 12.75 -26.29
CA LEU A 29 22.66 13.75 -26.37
C LEU A 29 22.13 15.15 -26.75
N ARG A 30 21.08 15.24 -27.58
CA ARG A 30 20.43 16.53 -27.93
C ARG A 30 19.70 17.16 -26.76
N PHE A 31 19.22 16.34 -25.81
CA PHE A 31 18.48 16.76 -24.63
C PHE A 31 19.29 16.60 -23.33
N ARG A 32 20.63 16.63 -23.44
CA ARG A 32 21.53 16.41 -22.30
C ARG A 32 21.27 17.38 -21.14
N PHE A 33 21.01 18.64 -21.48
CA PHE A 33 20.66 19.69 -20.52
C PHE A 33 19.41 19.35 -19.67
N LEU A 34 18.48 18.54 -20.20
CA LEU A 34 17.23 18.17 -19.53
C LEU A 34 17.38 16.91 -18.64
N ILE A 35 18.20 15.94 -19.06
CA ILE A 35 18.48 14.73 -18.24
C ILE A 35 19.39 15.04 -17.05
N ASP A 36 20.44 15.82 -17.28
CA ASP A 36 21.46 16.16 -16.28
C ASP A 36 20.99 17.29 -15.34
N ALA A 37 19.89 17.98 -15.66
CA ALA A 37 19.30 19.07 -14.86
C ALA A 37 19.09 18.72 -13.38
N HIS A 38 19.72 19.50 -12.50
CA HIS A 38 19.39 19.55 -11.08
C HIS A 38 18.12 20.39 -10.89
N VAL A 39 16.95 19.74 -10.83
CA VAL A 39 15.65 20.44 -10.77
C VAL A 39 15.49 21.35 -9.53
N VAL A 40 16.26 21.12 -8.46
CA VAL A 40 16.32 22.03 -7.30
C VAL A 40 16.95 23.39 -7.65
N ASN A 41 17.73 23.50 -8.71
CA ASN A 41 18.27 24.77 -9.18
C ASN A 41 17.36 25.46 -10.21
N PHE A 42 16.11 25.02 -10.41
CA PHE A 42 15.26 25.50 -11.52
C PHE A 42 15.21 27.03 -11.66
N PHE A 43 15.05 27.77 -10.55
CA PHE A 43 15.09 29.24 -10.53
C PHE A 43 16.50 29.84 -10.52
N LYS A 44 17.46 29.20 -9.85
CA LYS A 44 18.86 29.65 -9.80
C LYS A 44 19.52 29.62 -11.18
N ASP A 45 19.45 28.47 -11.85
CA ASP A 45 20.10 28.19 -13.13
C ASP A 45 19.17 28.51 -14.33
N ARG A 46 18.00 29.12 -14.07
CA ARG A 46 16.96 29.50 -15.05
C ARG A 46 16.61 28.41 -16.06
N LEU A 47 16.36 27.20 -15.59
CA LEU A 47 16.30 26.01 -16.45
C LEU A 47 15.21 26.06 -17.53
N TRP A 48 14.15 26.88 -17.38
CA TRP A 48 13.16 27.11 -18.45
C TRP A 48 13.74 27.81 -19.68
N GLU A 49 14.79 28.64 -19.53
CA GLU A 49 15.44 29.35 -20.65
C GLU A 49 16.23 28.38 -21.56
N THR A 50 16.55 27.18 -21.07
CA THR A 50 17.19 26.10 -21.85
C THR A 50 16.22 25.34 -22.76
N MET A 51 14.91 25.48 -22.52
CA MET A 51 13.86 24.85 -23.33
C MET A 51 13.43 25.74 -24.49
N ASP A 52 12.84 25.12 -25.52
CA ASP A 52 12.18 25.85 -26.60
C ASP A 52 11.04 26.73 -26.04
N LYS A 53 11.07 28.02 -26.37
CA LYS A 53 10.12 29.02 -25.86
C LYS A 53 8.68 28.73 -26.29
N GLN A 54 8.48 28.20 -27.50
CA GLN A 54 7.14 27.82 -27.98
C GLN A 54 6.60 26.62 -27.20
N TRP A 55 7.46 25.69 -26.79
CA TRP A 55 7.05 24.55 -25.97
C TRP A 55 6.63 25.01 -24.58
N MET A 56 7.45 25.84 -23.92
CA MET A 56 7.17 26.32 -22.57
C MET A 56 5.92 27.22 -22.53
N GLU A 57 5.74 28.11 -23.51
CA GLU A 57 4.58 29.01 -23.56
C GLU A 57 3.29 28.30 -24.00
N CYS A 58 3.38 27.23 -24.80
CA CYS A 58 2.25 26.32 -25.03
C CYS A 58 1.89 25.57 -23.75
N LEU A 59 2.87 24.87 -23.15
CA LEU A 59 2.64 23.94 -22.05
C LEU A 59 2.26 24.62 -20.72
N ARG A 60 2.70 25.85 -20.43
CA ARG A 60 2.26 26.57 -19.21
C ARG A 60 0.76 26.83 -19.17
N ASN A 61 0.13 26.90 -20.35
CA ASN A 61 -1.29 27.16 -20.54
C ASN A 61 -2.13 25.87 -20.64
N GLU A 62 -1.48 24.70 -20.60
CA GLU A 62 -2.17 23.41 -20.63
C GLU A 62 -2.84 23.09 -19.29
N PRO A 63 -4.01 22.41 -19.31
CA PRO A 63 -4.55 21.82 -18.09
C PRO A 63 -3.57 20.77 -17.54
N VAL A 64 -3.46 20.69 -16.21
CA VAL A 64 -2.50 19.82 -15.53
C VAL A 64 -2.65 18.35 -15.95
N GLU A 65 -3.86 17.92 -16.30
CA GLU A 65 -4.16 16.59 -16.83
C GLU A 65 -3.41 16.27 -18.13
N ASN A 66 -3.22 17.25 -19.02
CA ASN A 66 -2.44 17.08 -20.24
C ASN A 66 -0.95 16.99 -19.93
N LEU A 67 -0.45 17.79 -18.98
CA LEU A 67 0.94 17.73 -18.51
C LEU A 67 1.28 16.35 -17.91
N LEU A 68 0.39 15.79 -17.07
CA LEU A 68 0.52 14.43 -16.53
C LEU A 68 0.51 13.33 -17.61
N GLY A 69 -0.05 13.61 -18.78
CA GLY A 69 -0.07 12.70 -19.91
C GLY A 69 1.24 12.66 -20.71
N ILE A 70 2.05 13.73 -20.69
CA ILE A 70 3.30 13.84 -21.47
C ILE A 70 4.26 12.66 -21.20
N PRO A 71 4.53 12.23 -19.95
CA PRO A 71 5.39 11.07 -19.70
C PRO A 71 4.87 9.75 -20.30
N SER A 72 3.56 9.64 -20.51
CA SER A 72 2.92 8.47 -21.17
C SER A 72 2.82 8.62 -22.69
N GLY A 73 3.40 9.67 -23.28
CA GLY A 73 3.36 9.94 -24.72
C GLY A 73 2.03 10.50 -25.23
N LEU A 74 1.29 11.24 -24.38
CA LEU A 74 0.16 12.07 -24.84
C LEU A 74 0.67 13.20 -25.73
N VAL A 75 -0.06 13.49 -26.80
CA VAL A 75 0.17 14.62 -27.71
C VAL A 75 -1.20 15.24 -28.02
N GLN A 76 -1.27 16.57 -28.07
CA GLN A 76 -2.46 17.31 -28.50
C GLN A 76 -2.24 17.94 -29.89
N ASP A 77 -3.29 18.02 -30.70
CA ASP A 77 -3.21 18.48 -32.09
C ASP A 77 -2.76 19.96 -32.20
N HIS A 78 -3.03 20.79 -31.19
CA HIS A 78 -2.67 22.21 -31.16
C HIS A 78 -1.26 22.52 -30.62
N TRP A 79 -0.49 21.51 -30.22
CA TRP A 79 0.88 21.71 -29.74
C TRP A 79 1.85 22.05 -30.89
N PRO A 80 2.95 22.80 -30.63
CA PRO A 80 3.97 23.08 -31.64
C PRO A 80 4.46 21.81 -32.35
N PRO A 81 4.59 21.78 -33.69
CA PRO A 81 4.99 20.58 -34.43
C PRO A 81 6.31 19.95 -33.93
N SER A 82 7.28 20.76 -33.49
CA SER A 82 8.54 20.28 -32.91
C SER A 82 8.37 19.61 -31.55
N LEU A 83 7.38 20.03 -30.74
CA LEU A 83 7.02 19.35 -29.48
C LEU A 83 6.30 18.02 -29.77
N GLN A 84 5.40 18.00 -30.76
CA GLN A 84 4.76 16.76 -31.20
C GLN A 84 5.83 15.76 -31.70
N GLU A 85 6.76 16.21 -32.55
CA GLU A 85 7.87 15.41 -33.07
C GLU A 85 8.78 14.87 -31.94
N PHE A 86 9.10 15.70 -30.93
CA PHE A 86 9.85 15.26 -29.76
C PHE A 86 9.17 14.09 -29.04
N ILE A 87 7.87 14.21 -28.74
CA ILE A 87 7.12 13.17 -28.03
C ILE A 87 6.92 11.91 -28.90
N PHE A 88 6.63 12.06 -30.20
CA PHE A 88 6.52 10.93 -31.12
C PHE A 88 7.85 10.19 -31.31
N THR A 89 8.96 10.92 -31.45
CA THR A 89 10.31 10.33 -31.57
C THR A 89 10.69 9.60 -30.29
N LEU A 90 10.51 10.23 -29.13
CA LEU A 90 10.72 9.61 -27.82
C LEU A 90 9.90 8.31 -27.71
N ARG A 91 8.61 8.35 -28.03
CA ARG A 91 7.72 7.17 -27.99
C ARG A 91 8.14 6.05 -28.94
N SER A 92 8.69 6.36 -30.11
CA SER A 92 9.22 5.34 -31.05
C SER A 92 10.52 4.68 -30.58
N LEU A 93 11.28 5.34 -29.71
CA LEU A 93 12.56 4.86 -29.18
C LEU A 93 12.43 4.08 -27.85
N VAL A 94 11.29 4.19 -27.16
CA VAL A 94 11.02 3.48 -25.89
C VAL A 94 10.63 2.03 -26.15
N LEU A 95 11.18 1.10 -25.36
CA LEU A 95 10.82 -0.32 -25.39
C LEU A 95 9.34 -0.53 -25.07
N CYS A 96 8.65 -1.35 -25.88
CA CYS A 96 7.25 -1.71 -25.64
C CYS A 96 7.11 -2.48 -24.32
N ARG A 97 6.13 -2.07 -23.49
CA ARG A 97 5.85 -2.64 -22.16
C ARG A 97 4.52 -3.39 -22.07
N GLU A 98 3.85 -3.63 -23.19
CA GLU A 98 2.66 -4.48 -23.20
C GLU A 98 3.07 -5.91 -22.80
N GLN A 99 2.38 -6.48 -21.81
CA GLN A 99 2.71 -7.80 -21.27
C GLN A 99 2.52 -8.85 -22.36
N ASN A 100 3.59 -9.54 -22.75
CA ASN A 100 3.57 -10.54 -23.81
C ASN A 100 4.31 -11.80 -23.36
N LEU A 101 3.55 -12.73 -22.79
CA LEU A 101 4.06 -14.01 -22.28
C LEU A 101 4.08 -15.12 -23.35
N SER A 102 3.55 -14.88 -24.55
CA SER A 102 3.54 -15.84 -25.67
C SER A 102 4.86 -15.85 -26.48
N HIS A 103 5.99 -15.87 -25.77
CA HIS A 103 7.30 -16.10 -26.40
C HIS A 103 7.48 -17.61 -26.66
N ALA A 104 8.17 -18.02 -27.73
CA ALA A 104 8.38 -19.45 -28.06
C ALA A 104 9.06 -20.26 -26.93
N ILE A 105 9.83 -19.57 -26.09
CA ILE A 105 10.54 -20.14 -24.93
C ILE A 105 9.60 -20.36 -23.72
N LEU A 106 8.39 -19.78 -23.75
CA LEU A 106 7.36 -19.85 -22.71
C LEU A 106 6.10 -20.60 -23.17
N GLU A 107 6.18 -21.45 -24.20
CA GLU A 107 5.03 -22.17 -24.78
C GLU A 107 4.21 -23.01 -23.78
N ASN A 108 4.78 -23.37 -22.63
CA ASN A 108 4.10 -24.09 -21.54
C ASN A 108 3.99 -23.27 -20.22
N PHE A 109 4.06 -21.94 -20.29
CA PHE A 109 3.98 -21.08 -19.12
C PHE A 109 2.59 -21.13 -18.44
N HIS A 110 2.58 -21.46 -17.15
CA HIS A 110 1.40 -21.37 -16.31
C HIS A 110 1.71 -20.66 -14.97
N ALA A 111 1.31 -19.40 -14.86
CA ALA A 111 1.32 -18.65 -13.59
C ALA A 111 0.33 -19.28 -12.59
N ALA A 112 0.82 -20.19 -11.74
CA ALA A 112 -0.04 -20.84 -10.78
C ALA A 112 -0.43 -19.86 -9.66
N SER A 113 -1.73 -19.68 -9.40
CA SER A 113 -2.23 -18.79 -8.34
C SER A 113 -1.80 -19.24 -6.93
N LEU A 114 -1.32 -18.31 -6.09
CA LEU A 114 -0.87 -18.56 -4.73
C LEU A 114 -2.03 -18.64 -3.74
N GLY A 115 -2.05 -19.76 -3.00
CA GLY A 115 -2.88 -19.89 -1.81
C GLY A 115 -2.50 -18.89 -0.71
N SER A 116 -3.40 -18.74 0.26
CA SER A 116 -3.28 -17.78 1.37
C SER A 116 -1.99 -17.91 2.19
N VAL A 117 -1.45 -19.13 2.33
CA VAL A 117 -0.24 -19.42 3.12
C VAL A 117 1.03 -18.84 2.48
N LEU A 118 1.19 -19.01 1.16
CA LEU A 118 2.35 -18.50 0.42
C LEU A 118 2.24 -16.99 0.18
N SER A 119 1.03 -16.48 -0.10
CA SER A 119 0.79 -15.04 -0.34
C SER A 119 0.74 -14.18 0.93
N GLN A 120 0.84 -14.78 2.13
CA GLN A 120 0.70 -14.06 3.39
C GLN A 120 1.79 -13.00 3.61
N GLY A 121 1.37 -11.74 3.70
CA GLY A 121 2.25 -10.57 3.88
C GLY A 121 2.59 -9.84 2.58
N MET A 122 2.26 -10.41 1.42
CA MET A 122 2.35 -9.71 0.14
C MET A 122 1.20 -8.70 0.00
N ASN A 123 1.50 -7.51 -0.52
CA ASN A 123 0.46 -6.65 -1.10
C ASN A 123 0.11 -7.13 -2.52
N PHE A 124 -0.93 -6.55 -3.13
CA PHE A 124 -1.41 -6.98 -4.45
C PHE A 124 -0.30 -6.97 -5.53
N LYS A 125 0.47 -5.88 -5.61
CA LYS A 125 1.63 -5.75 -6.50
C LYS A 125 2.66 -6.86 -6.27
N LYS A 126 3.11 -7.08 -5.03
CA LYS A 126 4.16 -8.06 -4.72
C LYS A 126 3.68 -9.49 -4.96
N LYS A 127 2.39 -9.77 -4.75
CA LYS A 127 1.77 -11.06 -5.09
C LYS A 127 1.86 -11.32 -6.60
N HIS A 128 1.41 -10.37 -7.41
CA HIS A 128 1.45 -10.43 -8.88
C HIS A 128 2.87 -10.64 -9.42
N GLU A 129 3.84 -9.84 -8.94
CA GLU A 129 5.25 -9.98 -9.33
C GLU A 129 5.82 -11.36 -9.01
N VAL A 130 5.55 -11.88 -7.81
CA VAL A 130 6.07 -13.18 -7.35
C VAL A 130 5.36 -14.35 -8.06
N GLU A 131 4.06 -14.25 -8.32
CA GLU A 131 3.28 -15.26 -9.07
C GLU A 131 3.82 -15.47 -10.47
N ILE A 132 4.02 -14.38 -11.22
CA ILE A 132 4.49 -14.46 -12.60
C ILE A 132 5.95 -14.86 -12.66
N LEU A 133 6.82 -14.18 -11.90
CA LEU A 133 8.26 -14.40 -11.99
C LEU A 133 8.66 -15.80 -11.54
N ALA A 134 7.99 -16.37 -10.52
CA ALA A 134 8.25 -17.76 -10.12
C ALA A 134 7.89 -18.76 -11.23
N GLY A 135 6.82 -18.51 -11.99
CA GLY A 135 6.46 -19.32 -13.16
C GLY A 135 7.47 -19.18 -14.30
N VAL A 136 7.97 -17.97 -14.56
CA VAL A 136 9.00 -17.71 -15.58
C VAL A 136 10.30 -18.43 -15.23
N ILE A 137 10.77 -18.28 -13.99
CA ILE A 137 11.98 -18.95 -13.48
C ILE A 137 11.82 -20.47 -13.55
N ASN A 138 10.66 -21.02 -13.15
CA ASN A 138 10.43 -22.47 -13.26
C ASN A 138 10.52 -22.96 -14.71
N THR A 139 9.90 -22.24 -15.66
CA THR A 139 9.91 -22.61 -17.08
C THR A 139 11.34 -22.63 -17.63
N ILE A 140 12.14 -21.62 -17.28
CA ILE A 140 13.55 -21.49 -17.70
C ILE A 140 14.44 -22.52 -16.99
N ALA A 141 14.20 -22.81 -15.72
CA ALA A 141 14.91 -23.85 -14.97
C ALA A 141 14.69 -25.24 -15.60
N CYS A 142 13.47 -25.51 -16.09
CA CYS A 142 13.17 -26.72 -16.86
C CYS A 142 13.89 -26.74 -18.23
N SER A 143 13.93 -25.62 -18.98
CA SER A 143 14.58 -25.61 -20.31
C SER A 143 16.08 -25.84 -20.26
N VAL A 144 16.76 -25.40 -19.19
CA VAL A 144 18.20 -25.62 -18.98
C VAL A 144 18.54 -26.79 -18.04
N ASN A 145 17.56 -27.62 -17.69
CA ASN A 145 17.68 -28.78 -16.79
C ASN A 145 18.34 -28.47 -15.41
N ALA A 146 18.08 -27.29 -14.86
CA ALA A 146 18.63 -26.85 -13.58
C ALA A 146 17.61 -26.99 -12.44
N GLN A 147 17.96 -27.71 -11.38
CA GLN A 147 17.10 -27.88 -10.19
C GLN A 147 17.42 -26.93 -9.03
N LYS A 148 18.54 -26.18 -9.11
CA LYS A 148 18.99 -25.25 -8.07
C LYS A 148 18.92 -23.80 -8.58
N ILE A 149 18.16 -22.97 -7.86
CA ILE A 149 17.99 -21.54 -8.12
C ILE A 149 18.74 -20.75 -7.05
N VAL A 150 19.39 -19.67 -7.45
CA VAL A 150 19.98 -18.68 -6.54
C VAL A 150 19.15 -17.39 -6.66
N ASP A 151 18.38 -17.08 -5.62
CA ASP A 151 17.51 -15.91 -5.50
C ASP A 151 18.33 -14.76 -4.88
N VAL A 152 18.85 -13.89 -5.74
CA VAL A 152 19.80 -12.83 -5.42
C VAL A 152 19.04 -11.53 -5.08
N GLY A 153 19.26 -11.02 -3.86
CA GLY A 153 18.48 -9.88 -3.34
C GLY A 153 17.09 -10.32 -2.87
N SER A 154 17.01 -11.50 -2.26
CA SER A 154 15.76 -12.17 -1.89
C SER A 154 14.86 -11.34 -0.95
N GLY A 155 15.42 -10.42 -0.17
CA GLY A 155 14.71 -9.58 0.79
C GLY A 155 13.98 -10.43 1.82
N GLN A 156 12.66 -10.29 1.92
CA GLN A 156 11.85 -11.15 2.80
C GLN A 156 11.64 -12.58 2.23
N GLY A 157 12.37 -12.98 1.19
CA GLY A 157 12.39 -14.33 0.63
C GLY A 157 11.09 -14.79 -0.02
N TYR A 158 10.22 -13.85 -0.41
CA TYR A 158 8.89 -14.14 -0.96
C TYR A 158 8.95 -15.01 -2.23
N LEU A 159 9.91 -14.73 -3.12
CA LEU A 159 10.12 -15.48 -4.36
C LEU A 159 10.66 -16.88 -4.04
N SER A 160 11.69 -16.96 -3.21
CA SER A 160 12.31 -18.20 -2.72
C SER A 160 11.31 -19.17 -2.08
N GLN A 161 10.34 -18.67 -1.29
CA GLN A 161 9.26 -19.52 -0.75
C GLN A 161 8.43 -20.19 -1.85
N VAL A 162 8.07 -19.45 -2.91
CA VAL A 162 7.21 -19.96 -3.97
C VAL A 162 7.96 -20.94 -4.85
N LEU A 163 9.19 -20.60 -5.26
CA LEU A 163 10.06 -21.50 -6.03
C LEU A 163 10.28 -22.84 -5.31
N SER A 164 10.52 -22.82 -3.99
CA SER A 164 10.78 -24.05 -3.24
C SER A 164 9.50 -24.83 -2.91
N PHE A 165 8.51 -24.23 -2.25
CA PHE A 165 7.33 -24.97 -1.79
C PHE A 165 6.30 -25.29 -2.88
N LYS A 166 6.27 -24.51 -3.97
CA LYS A 166 5.29 -24.71 -5.05
C LYS A 166 5.86 -25.45 -6.25
N TYR A 167 7.05 -25.06 -6.68
CA TYR A 167 7.72 -25.63 -7.85
C TYR A 167 8.74 -26.73 -7.48
N GLN A 168 8.94 -27.01 -6.19
CA GLN A 168 9.84 -28.07 -5.69
C GLN A 168 11.29 -27.93 -6.19
N LEU A 169 11.73 -26.67 -6.36
CA LEU A 169 13.10 -26.31 -6.70
C LEU A 169 13.96 -26.21 -5.42
N SER A 170 15.25 -26.53 -5.55
CA SER A 170 16.23 -26.20 -4.52
C SER A 170 16.54 -24.72 -4.65
N VAL A 171 16.46 -23.94 -3.56
CA VAL A 171 16.64 -22.48 -3.63
C VAL A 171 17.63 -22.02 -2.58
N VAL A 172 18.62 -21.24 -3.00
CA VAL A 172 19.52 -20.49 -2.12
C VAL A 172 19.10 -19.02 -2.19
N ALA A 173 18.60 -18.48 -1.08
CA ALA A 173 18.15 -17.09 -0.95
C ALA A 173 19.28 -16.24 -0.36
N ILE A 174 19.82 -15.32 -1.18
CA ILE A 174 20.93 -14.44 -0.80
C ILE A 174 20.38 -13.06 -0.46
N ASP A 175 20.82 -12.50 0.67
CA ASP A 175 20.55 -11.10 1.04
C ASP A 175 21.73 -10.51 1.83
N ALA A 176 21.91 -9.19 1.77
CA ALA A 176 22.93 -8.49 2.55
C ALA A 176 22.52 -8.28 4.02
N SER A 177 21.22 -8.40 4.35
CA SER A 177 20.69 -8.19 5.69
C SER A 177 20.41 -9.52 6.41
N SER A 178 21.07 -9.72 7.54
CA SER A 178 20.82 -10.86 8.46
C SER A 178 19.37 -10.92 8.94
N HIS A 179 18.75 -9.75 9.17
CA HIS A 179 17.33 -9.65 9.49
C HIS A 179 16.43 -10.18 8.36
N HIS A 180 16.78 -9.94 7.09
CA HIS A 180 16.04 -10.46 5.94
C HIS A 180 16.21 -11.97 5.78
N SER A 181 17.41 -12.51 6.02
CA SER A 181 17.64 -13.96 6.10
C SER A 181 16.79 -14.60 7.22
N ALA A 182 16.85 -14.08 8.45
CA ALA A 182 16.07 -14.60 9.58
C ALA A 182 14.55 -14.54 9.36
N VAL A 183 14.04 -13.48 8.72
CA VAL A 183 12.62 -13.37 8.31
C VAL A 183 12.27 -14.45 7.26
N THR A 184 13.18 -14.73 6.34
CA THR A 184 13.02 -15.76 5.31
C THR A 184 13.00 -17.17 5.91
N ASP A 185 13.88 -17.47 6.87
CA ASP A 185 13.90 -18.75 7.60
C ASP A 185 12.66 -18.96 8.47
N ALA A 186 12.28 -17.95 9.26
CA ALA A 186 11.08 -18.01 10.08
C ALA A 186 9.82 -18.25 9.21
N ARG A 187 9.78 -17.63 8.03
CA ARG A 187 8.71 -17.84 7.04
C ARG A 187 8.77 -19.25 6.42
N ALA A 188 9.95 -19.74 6.05
CA ALA A 188 10.14 -21.07 5.48
C ALA A 188 9.74 -22.18 6.45
N ASN A 189 10.20 -22.11 7.71
CA ASN A 189 9.83 -23.07 8.76
C ASN A 189 8.31 -23.10 9.02
N ARG A 190 7.67 -21.93 9.03
CA ARG A 190 6.21 -21.79 9.19
C ARG A 190 5.43 -22.41 8.03
N ILE A 191 5.89 -22.23 6.79
CA ILE A 191 5.28 -22.83 5.60
C ILE A 191 5.52 -24.34 5.58
N LYS A 192 6.75 -24.79 5.87
CA LYS A 192 7.11 -26.22 6.02
C LYS A 192 6.17 -26.93 6.99
N LYS A 193 5.92 -26.35 8.18
CA LYS A 193 5.00 -26.90 9.19
C LYS A 193 3.57 -27.03 8.65
N HIS A 194 3.08 -26.07 7.87
CA HIS A 194 1.75 -26.15 7.25
C HIS A 194 1.67 -27.28 6.21
N TYR A 195 2.66 -27.38 5.31
CA TYR A 195 2.67 -28.41 4.27
C TYR A 195 2.86 -29.82 4.84
N LEU A 196 3.73 -30.01 5.84
CA LEU A 196 3.87 -31.27 6.58
C LEU A 196 2.55 -31.70 7.26
N ALA A 197 1.87 -30.77 7.94
CA ALA A 197 0.57 -31.04 8.57
C ALA A 197 -0.54 -31.41 7.55
N LYS A 198 -0.38 -31.01 6.27
CA LYS A 198 -1.29 -31.40 5.18
C LYS A 198 -0.90 -32.76 4.57
N LEU A 199 0.39 -33.07 4.45
CA LEU A 199 0.89 -34.38 4.00
C LEU A 199 0.52 -35.49 4.98
N HIS A 200 0.55 -35.27 6.30
CA HIS A 200 0.07 -36.25 7.28
C HIS A 200 -1.43 -36.63 7.15
N LYS A 201 -2.21 -35.93 6.32
CA LYS A 201 -3.62 -36.27 5.99
C LYS A 201 -3.79 -37.02 4.65
N LEU A 202 -2.71 -37.21 3.89
CA LEU A 202 -2.70 -37.84 2.57
C LEU A 202 -1.58 -38.89 2.57
N GLN A 203 -1.92 -40.17 2.75
CA GLN A 203 -0.92 -41.22 2.84
C GLN A 203 -0.20 -41.44 1.48
N ASN A 204 1.13 -41.42 1.55
CA ASN A 204 2.13 -41.80 0.54
C ASN A 204 2.31 -40.92 -0.73
N GLU A 205 3.51 -41.06 -1.30
CA GLU A 205 4.00 -40.47 -2.58
C GLU A 205 4.40 -38.98 -2.65
N TYR A 206 4.97 -38.40 -1.60
CA TYR A 206 5.83 -37.20 -1.77
C TYR A 206 7.17 -37.34 -1.03
N GLY A 207 8.25 -37.06 -1.76
CA GLY A 207 9.61 -36.99 -1.21
C GLY A 207 9.80 -35.80 -0.25
N SER A 208 10.99 -35.69 0.35
CA SER A 208 11.28 -34.65 1.33
C SER A 208 11.02 -33.24 0.77
N LEU A 209 10.14 -32.49 1.41
CA LEU A 209 9.85 -31.09 1.08
C LEU A 209 11.13 -30.27 1.02
N LYS A 210 11.46 -29.74 -0.16
CA LYS A 210 12.53 -28.76 -0.30
C LYS A 210 12.13 -27.47 0.43
N VAL A 211 13.12 -26.86 1.07
CA VAL A 211 13.00 -25.63 1.86
C VAL A 211 14.11 -24.70 1.36
N PRO A 212 13.87 -23.39 1.16
CA PRO A 212 14.92 -22.49 0.75
C PRO A 212 15.99 -22.39 1.84
N GLN A 213 17.26 -22.48 1.43
CA GLN A 213 18.43 -22.21 2.27
C GLN A 213 18.71 -20.71 2.23
N THR A 214 18.94 -20.06 3.37
CA THR A 214 19.29 -18.63 3.41
C THR A 214 20.81 -18.45 3.55
N VAL A 215 21.33 -17.41 2.91
CA VAL A 215 22.73 -16.99 3.04
C VAL A 215 22.74 -15.48 3.23
N THR A 216 23.30 -15.02 4.36
CA THR A 216 23.58 -13.60 4.58
C THR A 216 24.97 -13.26 4.06
N CYS A 217 25.08 -12.45 3.01
CA CYS A 217 26.36 -11.92 2.54
C CYS A 217 26.17 -10.64 1.72
N GLN A 218 27.14 -9.73 1.79
CA GLN A 218 27.27 -8.68 0.78
C GLN A 218 27.88 -9.29 -0.49
N VAL A 219 27.16 -9.20 -1.61
CA VAL A 219 27.62 -9.68 -2.92
C VAL A 219 28.54 -8.62 -3.53
N LEU A 220 29.85 -8.73 -3.23
CA LEU A 220 30.87 -7.78 -3.65
C LEU A 220 31.60 -8.18 -4.95
N SER A 221 31.62 -9.47 -5.32
CA SER A 221 32.24 -9.94 -6.56
C SER A 221 31.53 -11.16 -7.17
N SER A 222 31.86 -11.47 -8.44
CA SER A 222 31.43 -12.72 -9.10
C SER A 222 32.01 -13.96 -8.41
N ASP A 223 33.25 -13.88 -7.93
CA ASP A 223 33.90 -14.96 -7.18
C ASP A 223 33.17 -15.29 -5.87
N SER A 224 32.68 -14.27 -5.14
CA SER A 224 31.87 -14.47 -3.94
C SER A 224 30.57 -15.23 -4.24
N LEU A 225 29.88 -14.87 -5.33
CA LEU A 225 28.66 -15.55 -5.78
C LEU A 225 28.94 -17.01 -6.22
N ALA A 226 30.05 -17.25 -6.91
CA ALA A 226 30.45 -18.59 -7.37
C ALA A 226 30.91 -19.51 -6.21
N ALA A 227 31.64 -18.97 -5.23
CA ALA A 227 32.06 -19.73 -4.05
C ALA A 227 30.86 -20.15 -3.18
N LEU A 228 29.86 -19.27 -3.03
CA LEU A 228 28.64 -19.56 -2.28
C LEU A 228 27.72 -20.57 -2.98
N SER A 229 27.78 -20.67 -4.32
CA SER A 229 26.99 -21.68 -5.05
C SER A 229 27.58 -23.09 -4.96
N THR A 230 28.91 -23.20 -4.79
CA THR A 230 29.67 -24.45 -4.73
C THR A 230 29.87 -24.98 -3.29
N GLY A 231 30.11 -24.11 -2.30
CA GLY A 231 30.51 -24.52 -0.94
C GLY A 231 29.42 -25.13 -0.04
N VAL A 232 28.13 -24.97 -0.35
CA VAL A 232 27.00 -25.32 0.55
C VAL A 232 26.65 -26.83 0.55
N LEU A 233 27.51 -27.69 0.00
CA LEU A 233 27.23 -29.13 -0.18
C LEU A 233 27.57 -30.03 1.03
N ASN A 234 28.32 -29.55 2.03
CA ASN A 234 28.92 -30.42 3.06
C ASN A 234 28.17 -30.50 4.42
N HIS A 235 26.94 -29.99 4.55
CA HIS A 235 26.27 -29.85 5.86
C HIS A 235 25.10 -30.83 6.15
N GLN A 236 25.05 -32.01 5.50
CA GLN A 236 24.04 -33.04 5.77
C GLN A 236 24.59 -34.40 6.24
N GLU A 237 25.66 -34.42 7.05
CA GLU A 237 26.09 -35.68 7.71
C GLU A 237 26.89 -35.48 9.02
N GLN A 238 26.38 -34.66 9.95
CA GLN A 238 26.79 -34.63 11.37
C GLN A 238 25.88 -33.70 12.20
N SER A 239 24.86 -34.23 12.88
CA SER A 239 24.13 -33.50 13.93
C SER A 239 23.46 -34.43 14.94
N GLU A 240 24.27 -35.28 15.58
CA GLU A 240 23.95 -35.83 16.90
C GLU A 240 25.22 -35.81 17.77
N ARG A 241 25.43 -34.71 18.51
CA ARG A 241 26.10 -34.60 19.84
C ARG A 241 26.56 -33.16 20.13
N ILE A 242 26.10 -32.62 21.27
CA ILE A 242 26.67 -31.44 21.99
C ILE A 242 26.50 -30.12 21.20
N GLY A 243 26.23 -28.94 21.77
CA GLY A 243 26.05 -28.51 23.16
C GLY A 243 26.63 -27.09 23.34
N SER A 244 25.82 -26.13 23.79
CA SER A 244 26.18 -24.75 24.21
C SER A 244 27.05 -23.86 23.28
N GLY A 245 26.39 -22.89 22.66
CA GLY A 245 26.81 -21.50 22.34
C GLY A 245 28.27 -21.13 22.00
N SER A 246 28.44 -20.55 20.81
CA SER A 246 29.29 -19.37 20.56
C SER A 246 28.96 -18.73 19.20
N GLU A 247 29.34 -17.47 19.00
CA GLU A 247 29.24 -16.77 17.71
C GLU A 247 30.13 -17.43 16.64
N THR A 248 29.63 -17.55 15.40
CA THR A 248 30.39 -18.12 14.29
C THR A 248 31.13 -17.04 13.50
N ASN A 249 32.38 -16.79 13.88
CA ASN A 249 33.34 -16.09 13.02
C ASN A 249 33.68 -16.98 11.81
N PHE A 250 33.72 -16.39 10.60
CA PHE A 250 34.31 -17.05 9.43
C PHE A 250 35.84 -17.14 9.58
N PRO A 251 36.48 -18.27 9.27
CA PRO A 251 37.93 -18.38 9.29
C PRO A 251 38.55 -17.62 8.10
N ARG A 252 39.65 -16.90 8.36
CA ARG A 252 40.51 -16.37 7.29
C ARG A 252 41.21 -17.54 6.58
N ILE A 253 40.97 -17.69 5.28
CA ILE A 253 41.77 -18.59 4.44
C ILE A 253 43.12 -17.91 4.18
N SER A 254 44.21 -18.53 4.60
CA SER A 254 45.58 -18.11 4.32
C SER A 254 46.02 -18.60 2.93
N GLU A 255 46.72 -17.75 2.17
CA GLU A 255 47.34 -18.08 0.88
C GLU A 255 48.56 -19.02 1.05
N ALA A 256 48.32 -20.29 1.40
CA ALA A 256 49.38 -21.29 1.50
C ALA A 256 48.83 -22.74 1.41
N ASP A 257 48.29 -23.13 0.25
CA ASP A 257 48.23 -24.56 -0.17
C ASP A 257 47.90 -24.68 -1.67
N ALA A 258 48.82 -24.19 -2.50
CA ALA A 258 48.73 -24.26 -3.96
C ALA A 258 49.66 -25.34 -4.54
N CYS A 259 49.52 -26.60 -4.11
CA CYS A 259 50.16 -27.73 -4.79
C CYS A 259 49.44 -29.07 -4.53
N GLY A 260 48.42 -29.37 -5.34
CA GLY A 260 47.65 -30.62 -5.25
C GLY A 260 46.96 -30.93 -6.58
N SER A 261 47.63 -31.68 -7.45
CA SER A 261 47.15 -31.99 -8.80
C SER A 261 46.05 -33.06 -8.79
N ALA A 262 44.79 -32.64 -8.90
CA ALA A 262 43.68 -33.52 -9.28
C ALA A 262 42.74 -32.76 -10.23
N THR A 263 42.76 -33.09 -11.51
CA THR A 263 41.74 -32.63 -12.47
C THR A 263 40.43 -33.38 -12.21
N PRO A 264 39.32 -32.71 -11.83
CA PRO A 264 38.06 -33.40 -11.61
C PRO A 264 37.53 -33.96 -12.92
N ASP A 265 36.94 -35.16 -12.85
CA ASP A 265 36.49 -35.91 -14.01
C ASP A 265 35.32 -35.20 -14.69
N ALA A 266 35.28 -35.21 -16.03
CA ALA A 266 34.34 -34.38 -16.80
C ALA A 266 32.85 -34.72 -16.56
N LYS A 267 32.55 -35.83 -15.89
CA LYS A 267 31.20 -36.28 -15.49
C LYS A 267 30.72 -35.75 -14.14
N GLU A 268 31.57 -35.20 -13.28
CA GLU A 268 31.12 -34.62 -11.99
C GLU A 268 30.57 -33.19 -12.12
N ILE A 269 31.09 -32.43 -13.09
CA ILE A 269 30.73 -31.01 -13.30
C ILE A 269 29.23 -30.84 -13.66
N ASP A 270 28.62 -31.85 -14.26
CA ASP A 270 27.24 -31.82 -14.76
C ASP A 270 26.16 -31.89 -13.64
N ARG A 271 26.54 -32.15 -12.38
CA ARG A 271 25.58 -32.31 -11.27
C ARG A 271 25.05 -31.00 -10.66
N TYR A 272 25.61 -29.85 -11.03
CA TYR A 272 25.34 -28.56 -10.36
C TYR A 272 24.98 -27.43 -11.31
N LEU A 273 23.98 -27.64 -12.16
CA LEU A 273 23.43 -26.60 -13.03
C LEU A 273 22.58 -25.60 -12.21
N LEU A 274 22.85 -24.30 -12.39
CA LEU A 274 22.27 -23.20 -11.63
C LEU A 274 21.46 -22.23 -12.50
N VAL A 275 20.43 -21.63 -11.91
CA VAL A 275 19.76 -20.43 -12.43
C VAL A 275 19.95 -19.27 -11.46
N LEU A 276 20.45 -18.13 -11.95
CA LEU A 276 20.45 -16.87 -11.20
C LEU A 276 19.10 -16.17 -11.39
N ALA A 277 18.42 -15.82 -10.30
CA ALA A 277 17.15 -15.11 -10.31
C ALA A 277 17.22 -13.86 -9.41
N GLY A 278 16.56 -12.77 -9.79
CA GLY A 278 16.52 -11.55 -8.99
C GLY A 278 15.28 -10.70 -9.27
N LEU A 279 14.44 -10.53 -8.24
CA LEU A 279 13.26 -9.66 -8.30
C LEU A 279 13.58 -8.31 -7.65
N HIS A 280 13.62 -7.25 -8.47
CA HIS A 280 14.03 -5.91 -8.05
C HIS A 280 15.50 -5.85 -7.59
N ALA A 281 16.39 -6.48 -8.37
CA ALA A 281 17.83 -6.40 -8.15
C ALA A 281 18.29 -4.92 -8.29
N CYS A 282 18.66 -4.32 -7.17
CA CYS A 282 19.01 -2.90 -7.06
C CYS A 282 20.45 -2.63 -7.51
N GLY A 283 20.68 -1.54 -8.24
CA GLY A 283 21.99 -1.05 -8.62
C GLY A 283 22.92 -2.17 -9.13
N ASP A 284 24.11 -2.18 -8.55
CA ASP A 284 25.22 -3.09 -8.81
C ASP A 284 24.89 -4.58 -8.64
N LEU A 285 23.88 -4.94 -7.83
CA LEU A 285 23.47 -6.33 -7.65
C LEU A 285 22.97 -6.95 -8.96
N SER A 286 22.16 -6.20 -9.71
CA SER A 286 21.67 -6.62 -11.03
C SER A 286 22.79 -6.85 -12.04
N VAL A 287 23.97 -6.29 -11.75
CA VAL A 287 25.14 -6.27 -12.61
C VAL A 287 26.15 -7.36 -12.22
N ASN A 288 26.37 -7.58 -10.92
CA ASN A 288 27.10 -8.73 -10.41
C ASN A 288 26.44 -10.05 -10.85
N MET A 289 25.11 -10.09 -11.00
CA MET A 289 24.41 -11.23 -11.61
C MET A 289 24.78 -11.45 -13.08
N LEU A 290 24.82 -10.39 -13.90
CA LEU A 290 25.21 -10.47 -15.33
C LEU A 290 26.64 -10.99 -15.47
N ARG A 291 27.56 -10.45 -14.66
CA ARG A 291 28.96 -10.87 -14.61
C ARG A 291 29.09 -12.34 -14.19
N THR A 292 28.43 -12.74 -13.12
CA THR A 292 28.47 -14.13 -12.62
C THR A 292 27.91 -15.12 -13.66
N PHE A 293 26.87 -14.75 -14.42
CA PHE A 293 26.35 -15.58 -15.50
C PHE A 293 27.37 -15.81 -16.64
N VAL A 294 28.16 -14.79 -17.00
CA VAL A 294 29.20 -14.89 -18.02
C VAL A 294 30.44 -15.64 -17.49
N ASP A 295 30.89 -15.32 -16.27
CA ASP A 295 32.13 -15.86 -15.69
C ASP A 295 31.97 -17.31 -15.19
N CYS A 296 30.77 -17.70 -14.70
CA CYS A 296 30.55 -18.99 -14.03
C CYS A 296 29.83 -20.03 -14.92
N LYS A 297 30.59 -20.98 -15.46
CA LYS A 297 30.10 -22.07 -16.34
C LYS A 297 28.98 -22.96 -15.76
N GLN A 298 28.78 -22.95 -14.44
CA GLN A 298 27.71 -23.70 -13.75
C GLN A 298 26.35 -23.01 -13.88
N VAL A 299 26.32 -21.68 -14.05
CA VAL A 299 25.09 -20.95 -14.29
C VAL A 299 24.67 -21.14 -15.74
N LYS A 300 23.49 -21.74 -15.95
CA LYS A 300 22.95 -22.01 -17.29
C LYS A 300 21.86 -21.04 -17.71
N ALA A 301 21.25 -20.33 -16.77
CA ALA A 301 20.33 -19.23 -17.08
C ALA A 301 20.36 -18.09 -16.06
N LEU A 302 19.94 -16.93 -16.51
CA LEU A 302 19.76 -15.70 -15.74
C LEU A 302 18.36 -15.14 -15.96
N VAL A 303 17.70 -14.71 -14.88
CA VAL A 303 16.43 -13.98 -14.89
C VAL A 303 16.53 -12.77 -13.96
N SER A 304 16.65 -11.57 -14.51
CA SER A 304 16.93 -10.34 -13.76
C SER A 304 15.89 -9.25 -14.02
N VAL A 305 15.25 -8.76 -12.95
CA VAL A 305 14.35 -7.59 -12.98
C VAL A 305 14.98 -6.47 -12.16
N GLY A 306 15.35 -5.36 -12.81
CA GLY A 306 15.94 -4.18 -12.15
C GLY A 306 14.90 -3.15 -11.69
N CYS A 307 15.25 -2.32 -10.70
CA CYS A 307 14.35 -1.25 -10.24
C CYS A 307 15.02 0.07 -9.77
N CYS A 308 16.19 -0.01 -9.15
CA CYS A 308 16.91 1.14 -8.57
C CYS A 308 18.24 1.38 -9.31
N TYR A 309 18.16 1.97 -10.50
CA TYR A 309 19.30 2.33 -11.34
C TYR A 309 20.15 3.47 -10.76
N ASN A 310 19.59 4.28 -9.86
CA ASN A 310 20.29 5.34 -9.14
C ASN A 310 21.40 4.82 -8.21
N LEU A 311 21.38 3.52 -7.88
CA LEU A 311 22.39 2.82 -7.09
C LEU A 311 23.45 2.13 -7.95
N LEU A 312 23.50 2.42 -9.27
CA LEU A 312 24.63 2.02 -10.11
C LEU A 312 25.83 2.93 -9.81
N SER A 313 27.00 2.34 -9.56
CA SER A 313 28.24 3.11 -9.30
C SER A 313 28.75 3.84 -10.56
N GLU A 314 29.60 4.84 -10.33
CA GLU A 314 30.20 5.69 -11.37
C GLU A 314 31.72 5.45 -11.53
N GLU A 315 32.29 4.46 -10.82
CA GLU A 315 33.75 4.36 -10.66
C GLU A 315 34.48 3.97 -11.95
N ILE A 316 35.15 4.96 -12.54
CA ILE A 316 36.18 4.78 -13.56
C ILE A 316 37.52 4.59 -12.84
N VAL A 317 37.85 3.35 -12.49
CA VAL A 317 39.20 3.02 -11.98
C VAL A 317 40.21 3.26 -13.11
N MET A 318 41.05 4.28 -12.97
CA MET A 318 42.05 4.67 -13.99
C MET A 318 43.33 3.84 -13.97
N GLU A 319 43.52 2.97 -12.97
CA GLU A 319 44.74 2.16 -12.85
C GLU A 319 44.50 0.69 -13.22
N ARG A 320 45.37 0.18 -14.11
CA ARG A 320 45.35 -1.12 -14.81
C ARG A 320 44.45 -1.18 -16.06
N ARG A 321 44.89 -1.96 -17.06
CA ARG A 321 44.26 -2.11 -18.39
C ARG A 321 42.99 -2.99 -18.37
N LEU A 322 42.01 -2.67 -17.52
CA LEU A 322 40.64 -3.19 -17.62
C LEU A 322 39.67 -1.99 -17.75
N PRO A 323 39.00 -1.80 -18.89
CA PRO A 323 38.23 -0.58 -19.12
C PRO A 323 36.86 -0.60 -18.42
N CYS A 324 36.70 0.40 -17.53
CA CYS A 324 35.51 0.91 -16.83
C CYS A 324 34.74 -0.04 -15.88
N GLY A 325 34.28 0.56 -14.77
CA GLY A 325 33.49 -0.11 -13.73
C GLY A 325 32.16 -0.63 -14.27
N PHE A 326 31.80 -1.81 -13.78
CA PHE A 326 30.68 -2.64 -14.23
C PHE A 326 30.73 -3.09 -15.73
N PRO A 327 30.16 -4.26 -16.06
CA PRO A 327 30.08 -4.75 -17.42
C PRO A 327 29.03 -3.93 -18.19
N MET A 328 29.51 -2.98 -18.98
CA MET A 328 28.77 -2.30 -20.05
C MET A 328 29.10 -2.94 -21.40
N SER A 329 28.18 -2.82 -22.36
CA SER A 329 28.42 -3.24 -23.76
C SER A 329 29.51 -2.39 -24.43
N TYR A 330 30.08 -2.90 -25.52
CA TYR A 330 30.97 -2.12 -26.38
C TYR A 330 30.24 -0.87 -26.88
N CYS A 331 28.99 -0.99 -27.32
CA CYS A 331 28.22 0.18 -27.78
C CYS A 331 28.03 1.22 -26.67
N GLY A 332 27.76 0.80 -25.42
CA GLY A 332 27.66 1.68 -24.27
C GLY A 332 28.97 2.43 -23.99
N LYS A 333 30.09 1.69 -23.97
CA LYS A 333 31.44 2.26 -23.73
C LYS A 333 31.85 3.32 -24.75
N PHE A 334 31.46 3.16 -26.02
CA PHE A 334 31.80 4.10 -27.10
C PHE A 334 30.66 5.04 -27.52
N SER A 335 29.55 5.08 -26.76
CA SER A 335 28.38 5.94 -27.02
C SER A 335 28.65 7.44 -26.83
N GLY A 336 29.59 7.80 -25.96
CA GLY A 336 29.78 9.17 -25.48
C GLY A 336 28.70 9.67 -24.50
N LEU A 337 27.69 8.86 -24.19
CA LEU A 337 26.62 9.18 -23.24
C LEU A 337 26.96 8.63 -21.85
N ASN A 338 27.38 9.51 -20.94
CA ASN A 338 27.53 9.20 -19.52
C ASN A 338 26.22 9.55 -18.78
N LEU A 339 25.58 8.57 -18.15
CA LEU A 339 24.37 8.76 -17.36
C LEU A 339 24.72 9.12 -15.90
N GLY A 340 24.79 10.42 -15.59
CA GLY A 340 25.00 10.89 -14.22
C GLY A 340 23.82 10.58 -13.29
N LYS A 341 24.01 10.79 -11.97
CA LYS A 341 23.02 10.52 -10.91
C LYS A 341 21.59 10.98 -11.25
N ASN A 342 21.44 12.22 -11.74
CA ASN A 342 20.12 12.80 -12.10
C ASN A 342 19.39 12.02 -13.21
N ALA A 343 20.12 11.49 -14.19
CA ALA A 343 19.58 10.67 -15.27
C ALA A 343 19.23 9.25 -14.78
N ARG A 344 20.04 8.67 -13.89
CA ARG A 344 19.76 7.36 -13.27
C ARG A 344 18.58 7.41 -12.29
N ASP A 345 18.44 8.50 -11.53
CA ASP A 345 17.25 8.79 -10.71
C ASP A 345 15.99 8.97 -11.59
N LEU A 346 16.12 9.60 -12.76
CA LEU A 346 15.02 9.78 -13.71
C LEU A 346 14.57 8.43 -14.33
N ALA A 347 15.50 7.53 -14.64
CA ALA A 347 15.20 6.15 -15.03
C ALA A 347 14.54 5.32 -13.92
N CYS A 348 14.60 5.75 -12.65
CA CYS A 348 13.88 5.12 -11.53
C CYS A 348 12.42 5.59 -11.41
N GLN A 349 11.99 6.58 -12.20
CA GLN A 349 10.61 7.05 -12.24
C GLN A 349 9.83 6.35 -13.36
N SER A 350 8.53 6.08 -13.13
CA SER A 350 7.64 5.44 -14.11
C SER A 350 6.61 6.45 -14.60
N ALA A 351 6.31 6.42 -15.90
CA ALA A 351 5.32 7.29 -16.54
C ALA A 351 3.90 7.02 -16.03
N GLU A 352 3.60 5.76 -15.71
CA GLU A 352 2.33 5.27 -15.20
C GLU A 352 2.01 5.88 -13.83
N ARG A 353 3.04 6.13 -12.99
CA ARG A 353 2.87 6.85 -11.71
C ARG A 353 2.29 8.25 -11.94
N TRP A 354 2.72 8.95 -12.99
CA TRP A 354 2.23 10.29 -13.32
C TRP A 354 0.78 10.27 -13.81
N LYS A 355 0.45 9.34 -14.71
CA LYS A 355 -0.92 9.13 -15.21
C LYS A 355 -1.92 8.81 -14.09
N SER A 356 -1.47 8.23 -12.98
CA SER A 356 -2.30 7.89 -11.81
C SER A 356 -2.55 9.04 -10.81
N LEU A 357 -1.92 10.20 -10.99
CA LEU A 357 -2.11 11.35 -10.09
C LEU A 357 -3.42 12.10 -10.40
N GLY A 358 -4.24 12.32 -9.36
CA GLY A 358 -5.40 13.21 -9.46
C GLY A 358 -5.01 14.69 -9.56
N LYS A 359 -5.81 15.49 -10.27
CA LYS A 359 -5.59 16.92 -10.56
C LYS A 359 -5.00 17.73 -9.39
N ILE A 360 -5.64 17.68 -8.23
CA ILE A 360 -5.25 18.44 -7.03
C ILE A 360 -3.86 18.03 -6.53
N ALA A 361 -3.59 16.71 -6.50
CA ALA A 361 -2.30 16.19 -6.07
C ALA A 361 -1.16 16.53 -7.05
N ALA A 362 -1.46 16.66 -8.34
CA ALA A 362 -0.48 17.08 -9.35
C ALA A 362 -0.06 18.54 -9.17
N VAL A 363 -1.03 19.47 -9.02
CA VAL A 363 -0.75 20.89 -8.74
C VAL A 363 0.07 21.04 -7.45
N GLN A 364 -0.31 20.34 -6.37
CA GLN A 364 0.43 20.35 -5.11
C GLN A 364 1.87 19.81 -5.25
N ASN A 365 2.11 18.81 -6.11
CA ASN A 365 3.47 18.33 -6.38
C ASN A 365 4.30 19.37 -7.15
N PHE A 366 3.71 20.07 -8.13
CA PHE A 366 4.40 21.16 -8.85
C PHE A 366 4.70 22.36 -7.94
N ASP A 367 3.76 22.79 -7.10
CA ASP A 367 4.01 23.82 -6.08
C ASP A 367 5.14 23.40 -5.11
N LEU A 368 5.17 22.14 -4.67
CA LEU A 368 6.26 21.62 -3.83
C LEU A 368 7.62 21.58 -4.54
N HIS A 369 7.65 21.35 -5.86
CA HIS A 369 8.88 21.46 -6.65
C HIS A 369 9.32 22.92 -6.81
N ALA A 370 8.38 23.86 -6.96
CA ALA A 370 8.67 25.29 -6.96
C ALA A 370 9.24 25.74 -5.60
N PHE A 371 8.63 25.36 -4.47
CA PHE A 371 9.12 25.69 -3.13
C PHE A 371 10.54 25.17 -2.87
N ARG A 372 10.85 23.92 -3.30
CA ARG A 372 12.22 23.39 -3.24
C ARG A 372 13.21 24.22 -4.06
N ALA A 373 12.82 24.65 -5.26
CA ALA A 373 13.68 25.44 -6.12
C ALA A 373 13.90 26.87 -5.62
N ALA A 374 12.86 27.50 -5.06
CA ALA A 374 12.98 28.82 -4.45
C ALA A 374 13.79 28.75 -3.15
N PHE A 375 13.63 27.69 -2.35
CA PHE A 375 14.45 27.46 -1.15
C PHE A 375 15.93 27.24 -1.49
N GLN A 376 16.25 26.62 -2.63
CA GLN A 376 17.63 26.50 -3.11
C GLN A 376 18.26 27.88 -3.38
N MET A 377 17.49 28.89 -3.81
CA MET A 377 17.96 30.27 -3.91
C MET A 377 18.18 30.93 -2.54
N VAL A 378 17.37 30.59 -1.53
CA VAL A 378 17.59 31.05 -0.14
C VAL A 378 18.94 30.54 0.37
N LEU A 379 19.22 29.24 0.19
CA LEU A 379 20.51 28.66 0.57
C LEU A 379 21.68 29.30 -0.20
N ASP A 380 21.51 29.56 -1.50
CA ASP A 380 22.59 30.13 -2.33
C ASP A 380 22.94 31.58 -1.98
N LYS A 381 21.93 32.37 -1.62
CA LYS A 381 22.07 33.81 -1.35
C LYS A 381 22.47 34.12 0.09
N TYR A 382 22.09 33.26 1.05
CA TYR A 382 22.26 33.51 2.48
C TYR A 382 23.15 32.49 3.21
N TYR A 383 23.37 31.30 2.63
CA TYR A 383 24.13 30.20 3.25
C TYR A 383 25.05 29.45 2.24
N PRO A 384 25.91 30.16 1.46
CA PRO A 384 26.70 29.56 0.38
C PRO A 384 27.66 28.44 0.83
N GLU A 385 28.11 28.46 2.09
CA GLU A 385 28.89 27.39 2.72
C GLU A 385 28.15 26.05 2.79
N VAL A 386 26.82 26.08 2.92
CA VAL A 386 25.97 24.87 2.95
C VAL A 386 25.84 24.26 1.55
N ILE A 387 25.78 25.09 0.50
CA ILE A 387 25.83 24.59 -0.89
C ILE A 387 27.21 24.05 -1.25
N THR A 388 28.27 24.65 -0.71
CA THR A 388 29.65 24.21 -0.98
C THR A 388 29.95 22.83 -0.36
N SER A 389 29.37 22.55 0.81
CA SER A 389 29.45 21.25 1.49
C SER A 389 28.39 20.24 1.03
N SER A 390 27.26 20.69 0.48
CA SER A 390 26.19 19.83 -0.05
C SER A 390 25.38 20.55 -1.16
N PRO A 391 25.78 20.43 -2.44
CA PRO A 391 25.19 21.22 -3.53
C PRO A 391 23.77 20.79 -3.96
N SER A 392 23.12 19.88 -3.22
CA SER A 392 21.81 19.32 -3.60
C SER A 392 20.85 19.07 -2.42
N VAL A 393 20.95 19.90 -1.38
CA VAL A 393 20.12 19.87 -0.15
C VAL A 393 18.61 19.90 -0.42
N GLY A 394 18.13 20.48 -1.53
CA GLY A 394 16.70 20.50 -1.88
C GLY A 394 16.06 19.11 -2.15
N LEU A 395 16.86 18.03 -2.26
CA LEU A 395 16.37 16.67 -2.39
C LEU A 395 15.96 16.11 -1.01
N GLY A 396 14.66 15.82 -0.84
CA GLY A 396 14.06 15.32 0.41
C GLY A 396 14.59 13.98 0.98
N LYS A 397 15.69 13.45 0.45
CA LYS A 397 16.45 12.30 0.98
C LYS A 397 17.75 12.71 1.70
N ALA A 398 18.22 13.96 1.55
CA ALA A 398 19.39 14.49 2.23
C ALA A 398 19.12 14.92 3.70
N PHE A 399 17.90 14.71 4.20
CA PHE A 399 17.48 15.03 5.57
C PHE A 399 17.39 13.77 6.46
N ALA A 400 18.37 12.87 6.32
CA ALA A 400 18.74 11.91 7.36
C ALA A 400 19.86 12.53 8.21
N SER A 401 19.97 12.14 9.48
CA SER A 401 20.98 12.71 10.39
C SER A 401 22.42 12.48 9.88
N PRO A 402 23.39 13.37 10.17
CA PRO A 402 24.81 13.20 9.82
C PRO A 402 25.55 12.02 10.50
N ALA A 403 24.82 10.99 10.97
CA ALA A 403 25.36 9.85 11.70
C ALA A 403 25.96 8.77 10.77
N ASP A 404 25.46 8.65 9.54
CA ASP A 404 25.83 7.55 8.63
C ASP A 404 27.05 7.84 7.71
N GLU A 405 27.61 9.05 7.74
CA GLU A 405 28.79 9.40 6.91
C GLU A 405 30.15 9.23 7.63
N LYS A 406 30.14 8.84 8.92
CA LYS A 406 31.36 8.75 9.74
C LYS A 406 32.12 7.42 9.68
N SER A 407 31.61 6.39 9.01
CA SER A 407 32.25 5.07 8.97
C SER A 407 33.25 4.85 7.82
N ASN A 408 33.67 5.90 7.10
CA ASN A 408 34.50 5.76 5.89
C ASN A 408 35.61 6.82 5.75
N ARG A 409 36.06 7.41 6.87
CA ARG A 409 37.26 8.29 6.93
C ARG A 409 38.09 8.04 8.20
N ASP A 410 38.48 6.79 8.44
CA ASP A 410 39.51 6.43 9.43
C ASP A 410 40.68 5.71 8.75
N SER A 411 41.48 6.49 8.02
CA SER A 411 42.87 6.17 7.69
C SER A 411 43.59 7.46 7.29
N VAL A 412 44.76 7.75 7.87
CA VAL A 412 45.55 9.00 7.73
C VAL A 412 44.87 10.19 8.46
N GLN A 413 45.24 10.56 9.69
CA GLN A 413 46.58 10.97 10.13
C GLN A 413 46.71 11.06 11.67
N ASP A 414 47.93 10.94 12.19
CA ASP A 414 48.30 11.02 13.61
C ASP A 414 48.48 12.47 14.16
N GLU A 415 48.64 12.53 15.49
CA GLU A 415 49.25 13.59 16.34
C GLU A 415 48.42 14.79 16.88
N MET A 416 48.88 15.22 18.07
CA MET A 416 48.69 16.53 18.73
C MET A 416 47.43 16.85 19.58
N LYS A 417 47.44 16.31 20.81
CA LYS A 417 47.27 17.01 22.12
C LYS A 417 46.21 18.12 22.31
N CYS A 418 45.30 17.83 23.26
CA CYS A 418 44.99 18.63 24.46
C CYS A 418 44.45 20.08 24.34
N SER A 419 43.21 20.34 24.81
CA SER A 419 42.98 21.01 26.13
C SER A 419 41.55 21.53 26.39
N SER A 420 41.07 21.25 27.61
CA SER A 420 40.27 22.08 28.53
C SER A 420 38.95 22.81 28.15
N THR A 421 38.05 22.72 29.15
CA THR A 421 37.08 23.71 29.68
C THR A 421 35.67 23.83 29.10
N ALA A 422 34.70 23.55 29.98
CA ALA A 422 33.28 23.85 29.85
C ALA A 422 32.94 25.27 30.35
N ARG A 423 31.74 25.76 30.00
CA ARG A 423 30.94 26.66 30.86
C ARG A 423 29.45 26.58 30.53
N LYS A 424 28.62 26.51 31.57
CA LYS A 424 27.16 26.73 31.53
C LYS A 424 26.85 28.22 31.42
N LEU A 425 25.66 28.56 30.92
CA LEU A 425 24.85 29.68 31.43
C LEU A 425 23.36 29.45 31.10
N THR A 426 22.48 30.21 31.75
CA THR A 426 21.11 29.85 32.11
C THR A 426 20.06 30.84 31.60
N ASP A 427 18.82 30.35 31.46
CA ASP A 427 17.50 30.99 31.61
C ASP A 427 17.18 32.37 31.02
N ILE A 428 15.99 32.49 30.42
CA ILE A 428 15.06 33.63 30.53
C ILE A 428 13.65 33.15 30.08
N GLU A 429 12.62 33.54 30.84
CA GLU A 429 11.20 33.26 30.55
C GLU A 429 10.56 34.34 29.65
N GLY A 430 9.43 34.01 28.99
CA GLY A 430 8.63 35.01 28.26
C GLY A 430 7.30 34.46 27.74
N THR A 431 6.19 34.83 28.38
CA THR A 431 4.81 34.46 28.01
C THR A 431 4.17 35.45 27.01
N VAL A 432 3.47 34.95 25.99
CA VAL A 432 2.46 35.72 25.22
C VAL A 432 1.31 34.80 24.80
N GLU A 433 0.07 35.16 25.14
CA GLU A 433 -1.17 34.53 24.66
C GLU A 433 -1.60 35.11 23.30
N PHE A 434 -2.31 34.36 22.45
CA PHE A 434 -3.09 34.95 21.35
C PHE A 434 -4.39 34.20 21.04
N HIS A 435 -5.35 34.98 20.53
CA HIS A 435 -6.78 34.66 20.39
C HIS A 435 -7.14 33.63 19.29
N ASP A 436 -8.27 32.96 19.53
CA ASP A 436 -8.95 32.00 18.66
C ASP A 436 -9.82 32.68 17.58
N PHE A 437 -9.88 32.12 16.36
CA PHE A 437 -11.00 32.35 15.42
C PHE A 437 -11.08 31.33 14.26
N GLY A 438 -12.25 30.67 14.13
CA GLY A 438 -12.95 30.61 12.83
C GLY A 438 -12.72 29.41 11.89
N VAL A 439 -13.26 28.24 12.21
CA VAL A 439 -13.40 27.09 11.28
C VAL A 439 -14.46 27.34 10.20
N LEU A 440 -14.25 26.86 8.96
CA LEU A 440 -15.34 26.48 8.05
C LEU A 440 -14.99 25.27 7.16
N ASN A 441 -15.99 24.44 6.82
CA ASN A 441 -15.85 23.04 6.39
C ASN A 441 -15.74 22.82 4.86
N GLY A 442 -15.15 21.68 4.46
CA GLY A 442 -15.23 21.12 3.11
C GLY A 442 -14.62 19.70 2.99
N SER A 443 -15.39 18.71 2.57
CA SER A 443 -15.01 17.28 2.52
C SER A 443 -14.64 16.79 1.12
N ILE A 444 -13.84 15.72 1.00
CA ILE A 444 -14.01 14.60 0.03
C ILE A 444 -13.06 13.43 0.38
N ARG A 445 -13.43 12.19 0.00
CA ARG A 445 -12.62 10.96 0.12
C ARG A 445 -12.10 10.55 -1.27
N GLU A 446 -10.85 10.09 -1.36
CA GLU A 446 -10.53 8.75 -1.90
C GLU A 446 -9.03 8.40 -1.76
N THR A 447 -8.70 7.11 -1.89
CA THR A 447 -7.42 6.53 -1.46
C THR A 447 -6.46 6.25 -2.62
N ALA A 448 -5.34 6.96 -2.64
CA ALA A 448 -4.11 6.57 -3.32
C ALA A 448 -2.97 6.37 -2.29
N ILE A 449 -1.98 5.53 -2.61
CA ILE A 449 -0.80 5.33 -1.76
C ILE A 449 0.08 6.59 -1.89
N GLN A 450 -0.11 7.55 -0.97
CA GLN A 450 0.62 8.81 -0.95
C GLN A 450 1.95 8.69 -0.21
N ASP A 451 2.97 9.36 -0.74
CA ASP A 451 4.16 9.80 0.01
C ASP A 451 3.71 10.57 1.27
N PRO A 452 4.44 10.52 2.40
CA PRO A 452 4.00 11.12 3.67
C PRO A 452 3.83 12.66 3.68
N CYS A 453 3.98 13.33 2.54
CA CYS A 453 4.02 14.80 2.41
C CYS A 453 2.70 15.45 1.96
N LEU A 454 1.64 14.70 1.59
CA LEU A 454 0.36 15.29 1.16
C LEU A 454 -0.74 15.19 2.23
N ARG A 455 -0.97 16.29 2.97
CA ARG A 455 -2.28 16.68 3.55
C ARG A 455 -2.38 18.20 3.76
N VAL A 456 -2.69 18.92 2.68
CA VAL A 456 -3.12 20.34 2.70
C VAL A 456 -4.66 20.39 2.75
N PRO A 457 -5.31 21.36 3.43
CA PRO A 457 -6.77 21.51 3.43
C PRO A 457 -7.36 21.79 2.03
N ALA A 458 -8.66 21.52 1.85
CA ALA A 458 -9.35 21.80 0.59
C ALA A 458 -9.64 23.31 0.43
N LEU A 459 -9.25 23.87 -0.71
CA LEU A 459 -9.60 25.24 -1.13
C LEU A 459 -11.09 25.35 -1.52
N ARG A 460 -11.65 26.56 -1.36
CA ARG A 460 -13.08 26.87 -1.56
C ARG A 460 -13.48 26.80 -3.03
N LYS A 461 -14.79 26.70 -3.30
CA LYS A 461 -15.36 26.81 -4.66
C LYS A 461 -14.94 28.13 -5.31
N GLU A 462 -14.43 28.05 -6.53
CA GLU A 462 -14.09 29.22 -7.35
C GLU A 462 -15.36 29.96 -7.79
N SER A 463 -15.48 31.23 -7.38
CA SER A 463 -16.21 32.24 -8.14
C SER A 463 -15.24 32.89 -9.13
N LYS A 464 -15.71 33.15 -10.37
CA LYS A 464 -14.95 33.94 -11.35
C LYS A 464 -14.83 35.38 -10.85
N ASP A 465 -13.73 35.70 -10.16
CA ASP A 465 -13.06 37.02 -10.08
C ASP A 465 -12.06 37.02 -8.91
N ASP A 466 -10.97 36.25 -9.02
CA ASP A 466 -9.84 36.41 -8.08
C ASP A 466 -8.51 35.87 -8.62
N LYS A 467 -7.62 36.77 -9.05
CA LYS A 467 -6.20 36.47 -9.34
C LYS A 467 -5.25 37.01 -8.25
N CYS A 468 -5.76 37.74 -7.25
CA CYS A 468 -4.93 38.45 -6.29
C CYS A 468 -4.73 37.64 -4.99
N SER A 469 -5.77 36.96 -4.49
CA SER A 469 -5.69 36.18 -3.25
C SER A 469 -4.70 35.02 -3.28
N THR A 470 -4.60 34.30 -4.40
CA THR A 470 -3.78 33.08 -4.52
C THR A 470 -2.27 33.29 -4.40
N TYR A 471 -1.73 34.49 -4.70
CA TYR A 471 -0.29 34.74 -4.61
C TYR A 471 0.17 34.94 -3.16
N SER A 472 -0.68 35.58 -2.33
CA SER A 472 -0.40 35.81 -0.90
C SER A 472 -0.44 34.51 -0.11
N ASP A 473 -1.44 33.66 -0.35
CA ASP A 473 -1.57 32.34 0.31
C ASP A 473 -0.37 31.43 -0.02
N LYS A 474 0.11 31.44 -1.27
CA LYS A 474 1.28 30.65 -1.67
C LYS A 474 2.60 31.16 -1.07
N TYR A 475 2.73 32.47 -0.86
CA TYR A 475 3.90 33.03 -0.17
C TYR A 475 4.03 32.50 1.27
N LEU A 476 2.93 32.50 2.03
CA LEU A 476 2.93 32.01 3.42
C LEU A 476 3.37 30.54 3.50
N LEU A 477 2.89 29.68 2.60
CA LEU A 477 3.30 28.28 2.50
C LEU A 477 4.80 28.12 2.16
N PHE A 478 5.35 28.99 1.31
CA PHE A 478 6.79 29.03 1.02
C PHE A 478 7.63 29.54 2.21
N GLU A 479 7.11 30.51 2.96
CA GLU A 479 7.76 31.04 4.15
C GLU A 479 7.86 29.97 5.24
N GLU A 480 6.78 29.25 5.52
CA GLU A 480 6.76 28.08 6.42
C GLU A 480 7.72 26.98 5.95
N PHE A 481 7.68 26.64 4.66
CA PHE A 481 8.58 25.65 4.04
C PHE A 481 10.05 26.02 4.23
N SER A 482 10.39 27.30 4.04
CA SER A 482 11.76 27.82 4.14
C SER A 482 12.27 27.84 5.57
N LYS A 483 11.46 28.32 6.53
CA LYS A 483 11.79 28.28 7.97
C LYS A 483 12.04 26.85 8.45
N SER A 484 11.17 25.92 8.02
CA SER A 484 11.35 24.48 8.24
C SER A 484 12.61 23.90 7.61
N GLY A 485 12.99 24.38 6.42
CA GLY A 485 14.21 23.98 5.72
C GLY A 485 15.47 24.38 6.48
N LEU A 486 15.56 25.65 6.90
CA LEU A 486 16.72 26.16 7.65
C LEU A 486 16.89 25.45 8.99
N HIS A 487 15.82 25.31 9.78
CA HIS A 487 15.86 24.60 11.07
C HIS A 487 16.36 23.15 10.93
N ARG A 488 16.03 22.45 9.84
CA ARG A 488 16.53 21.08 9.58
C ARG A 488 18.02 21.00 9.31
N LEU A 489 18.61 22.09 8.81
CA LEU A 489 20.03 22.19 8.51
C LEU A 489 20.84 22.68 9.73
N GLY A 490 20.19 22.90 10.88
CA GLY A 490 20.82 23.51 12.06
C GLY A 490 21.12 25.00 11.86
N LEU A 491 20.50 25.65 10.87
CA LEU A 491 20.69 27.06 10.56
C LEU A 491 19.61 27.86 11.27
N GLU A 492 20.01 28.83 12.10
CA GLU A 492 19.05 29.76 12.69
C GLU A 492 18.54 30.75 11.62
N PRO A 493 17.24 31.10 11.63
CA PRO A 493 16.73 32.14 10.74
C PRO A 493 17.30 33.51 11.17
N LEU A 494 18.41 33.91 10.56
CA LEU A 494 18.96 35.27 10.72
C LEU A 494 17.87 36.31 10.41
N GLN A 495 17.83 37.40 11.18
CA GLN A 495 16.91 38.54 10.99
C GLN A 495 17.07 39.26 9.63
N HIS A 496 17.96 38.77 8.75
CA HIS A 496 18.33 39.33 7.46
C HIS A 496 17.92 38.47 6.26
N VAL A 497 17.24 37.32 6.46
CA VAL A 497 16.77 36.48 5.35
C VAL A 497 15.47 37.04 4.77
N ASP A 498 15.58 37.73 3.63
CA ASP A 498 14.44 38.31 2.91
C ASP A 498 13.78 37.27 1.98
N LEU A 499 12.90 36.47 2.57
CA LEU A 499 12.12 35.44 1.86
C LEU A 499 11.12 36.06 0.86
N LEU A 500 10.60 37.25 1.13
CA LEU A 500 9.67 37.95 0.23
C LEU A 500 10.36 38.39 -1.06
N LYS A 501 11.61 38.84 -0.98
CA LYS A 501 12.42 39.15 -2.15
C LYS A 501 12.73 37.91 -3.00
N ILE A 502 13.12 36.78 -2.38
CA ILE A 502 13.30 35.51 -3.10
C ILE A 502 12.00 35.07 -3.77
N TRP A 503 10.88 35.17 -3.06
CA TRP A 503 9.56 34.84 -3.60
C TRP A 503 9.17 35.73 -4.79
N THR A 504 9.48 37.03 -4.72
CA THR A 504 9.22 37.98 -5.80
C THR A 504 10.13 37.75 -7.01
N GLU A 505 11.39 37.36 -6.78
CA GLU A 505 12.35 36.97 -7.83
C GLU A 505 11.92 35.68 -8.55
N ALA A 506 11.39 34.68 -7.83
CA ALA A 506 11.05 33.35 -8.39
C ALA A 506 9.60 33.22 -8.88
N GLY A 507 8.64 33.86 -8.19
CA GLY A 507 7.19 33.70 -8.37
C GLY A 507 6.67 33.79 -9.81
N PRO A 508 7.11 34.75 -10.66
CA PRO A 508 6.69 34.86 -12.06
C PRO A 508 6.96 33.61 -12.92
N PHE A 509 7.85 32.71 -12.47
CA PHE A 509 8.28 31.53 -13.23
C PHE A 509 7.71 30.21 -12.69
N PHE A 510 6.85 30.25 -11.67
CA PHE A 510 6.29 29.04 -11.04
C PHE A 510 5.50 28.15 -12.01
N GLU A 511 4.76 28.76 -12.93
CA GLU A 511 3.97 28.06 -13.96
C GLU A 511 4.82 27.22 -14.91
N TYR A 512 6.12 27.53 -15.06
CA TYR A 512 7.05 26.76 -15.91
C TYR A 512 7.60 25.50 -15.23
N ILE A 513 7.47 25.34 -13.91
CA ILE A 513 7.89 24.12 -13.19
C ILE A 513 7.18 22.89 -13.76
N GLY A 514 5.85 22.93 -13.86
CA GLY A 514 5.03 21.80 -14.32
C GLY A 514 5.40 21.29 -15.72
N PRO A 515 5.44 22.17 -16.75
CA PRO A 515 5.92 21.86 -18.08
C PRO A 515 7.32 21.25 -18.11
N PHE A 516 8.30 21.90 -17.47
CA PHE A 516 9.69 21.42 -17.46
C PHE A 516 9.81 20.03 -16.82
N TRP A 517 9.14 19.83 -15.68
CA TRP A 517 9.14 18.54 -14.99
C TRP A 517 8.48 17.44 -15.84
N SER A 518 7.39 17.76 -16.52
CA SER A 518 6.64 16.80 -17.35
C SER A 518 7.43 16.37 -18.59
N LEU A 519 8.10 17.31 -19.26
CA LEU A 519 9.03 17.04 -20.35
C LEU A 519 10.23 16.20 -19.88
N ARG A 520 10.80 16.53 -18.73
CA ARG A 520 11.89 15.75 -18.12
C ARG A 520 11.44 14.32 -17.79
N ALA A 521 10.29 14.17 -17.15
CA ALA A 521 9.72 12.88 -16.76
C ALA A 521 9.48 11.94 -17.97
N ALA A 522 9.17 12.48 -19.15
CA ALA A 522 9.05 11.68 -20.37
C ALA A 522 10.35 10.98 -20.80
N LEU A 523 11.52 11.52 -20.45
CA LEU A 523 12.80 10.87 -20.78
C LEU A 523 13.12 9.65 -19.90
N GLY A 524 12.44 9.47 -18.75
CA GLY A 524 12.68 8.36 -17.83
C GLY A 524 12.56 6.96 -18.46
N PRO A 525 11.43 6.62 -19.12
CA PRO A 525 11.26 5.36 -19.84
C PRO A 525 12.30 5.11 -20.94
N LEU A 526 12.83 6.17 -21.55
CA LEU A 526 13.85 6.09 -22.61
C LEU A 526 15.25 5.81 -22.04
N ILE A 527 15.62 6.45 -20.92
CA ILE A 527 16.89 6.16 -20.22
C ILE A 527 16.86 4.74 -19.64
N GLU A 528 15.73 4.29 -19.09
CA GLU A 528 15.57 2.88 -18.68
C GLU A 528 15.69 1.91 -19.85
N THR A 529 15.12 2.25 -21.02
CA THR A 529 15.29 1.46 -22.26
C THR A 529 16.76 1.36 -22.64
N TYR A 530 17.52 2.47 -22.60
CA TYR A 530 18.97 2.46 -22.83
C TYR A 530 19.73 1.53 -21.87
N ILE A 531 19.42 1.60 -20.56
CA ILE A 531 20.06 0.75 -19.55
C ILE A 531 19.72 -0.74 -19.76
N LEU A 532 18.50 -1.06 -20.17
CA LEU A 532 18.10 -2.44 -20.48
C LEU A 532 18.77 -2.96 -21.75
N LEU A 533 18.88 -2.13 -22.79
CA LEU A 533 19.56 -2.47 -24.04
C LEU A 533 21.07 -2.63 -23.86
N ASP A 534 21.74 -1.78 -23.07
CA ASP A 534 23.17 -1.95 -22.76
C ASP A 534 23.46 -3.30 -22.10
N ARG A 535 22.64 -3.69 -21.12
CA ARG A 535 22.76 -4.97 -20.41
C ARG A 535 22.46 -6.17 -21.32
N LEU A 536 21.45 -6.05 -22.18
CA LEU A 536 21.14 -7.06 -23.18
C LEU A 536 22.29 -7.19 -24.19
N LEU A 537 22.85 -6.08 -24.65
CA LEU A 537 23.91 -6.06 -25.64
C LEU A 537 25.22 -6.57 -25.06
N PHE A 538 25.56 -6.22 -23.81
CA PHE A 538 26.67 -6.82 -23.07
C PHE A 538 26.56 -8.36 -23.08
N LEU A 539 25.38 -8.90 -22.81
CA LEU A 539 25.12 -10.33 -22.90
C LEU A 539 25.30 -10.85 -24.34
N GLN A 540 24.66 -10.22 -25.34
CA GLN A 540 24.74 -10.63 -26.75
C GLN A 540 26.17 -10.56 -27.33
N GLU A 541 27.04 -9.71 -26.79
CA GLU A 541 28.47 -9.60 -27.17
C GLU A 541 29.33 -10.74 -26.61
N HIS A 542 28.93 -11.41 -25.53
CA HIS A 542 29.78 -12.38 -24.80
C HIS A 542 29.73 -13.83 -25.31
N GLY A 543 29.06 -14.12 -26.43
CA GLY A 543 29.43 -15.25 -27.28
C GLY A 543 28.30 -16.01 -28.01
N SER A 544 28.70 -16.78 -29.02
CA SER A 544 27.85 -17.53 -29.95
C SER A 544 27.10 -18.74 -29.34
N SER A 545 27.25 -18.98 -28.03
CA SER A 545 26.74 -20.17 -27.32
C SER A 545 25.68 -19.83 -26.27
N MET A 546 25.04 -18.66 -26.37
CA MET A 546 23.94 -18.28 -25.50
C MET A 546 22.91 -17.44 -26.25
N GLU A 547 21.69 -17.42 -25.72
CA GLU A 547 20.60 -16.56 -26.17
C GLU A 547 20.25 -15.58 -25.04
N ALA A 548 19.99 -14.32 -25.38
CA ALA A 548 19.56 -13.30 -24.43
C ALA A 548 18.50 -12.39 -25.04
N TYR A 549 17.47 -12.04 -24.27
CA TYR A 549 16.32 -11.25 -24.69
C TYR A 549 15.69 -10.45 -23.53
N LEU A 550 14.96 -9.39 -23.90
CA LEU A 550 14.15 -8.59 -22.98
C LEU A 550 12.68 -9.02 -23.07
N LEU A 551 12.03 -9.24 -21.93
CA LEU A 551 10.64 -9.71 -21.88
C LEU A 551 9.79 -8.90 -20.90
N PRO A 552 8.72 -8.20 -21.36
CA PRO A 552 7.71 -7.60 -20.48
C PRO A 552 6.85 -8.69 -19.82
N ILE A 553 7.22 -9.06 -18.60
CA ILE A 553 6.59 -10.16 -17.84
C ILE A 553 5.42 -9.72 -16.97
N PHE A 554 5.43 -8.51 -16.41
CA PHE A 554 4.33 -8.03 -15.54
C PHE A 554 3.33 -7.13 -16.27
N ASP A 555 2.09 -7.10 -15.79
CA ASP A 555 1.16 -5.99 -16.08
C ASP A 555 1.80 -4.65 -15.65
N PRO A 556 2.02 -3.69 -16.58
CA PRO A 556 2.67 -2.41 -16.28
C PRO A 556 1.81 -1.48 -15.40
N THR A 557 0.50 -1.69 -15.32
CA THR A 557 -0.38 -0.91 -14.42
C THR A 557 -0.21 -1.32 -12.95
N ILE A 558 0.10 -2.61 -12.70
CA ILE A 558 0.32 -3.18 -11.37
C ILE A 558 1.79 -3.05 -10.96
N SER A 559 2.72 -3.34 -11.88
CA SER A 559 4.15 -3.11 -11.68
C SER A 559 4.80 -2.49 -12.93
N PRO A 560 5.03 -1.16 -12.95
CA PRO A 560 5.63 -0.48 -14.10
C PRO A 560 7.07 -0.92 -14.46
N ARG A 561 7.78 -1.53 -13.52
CA ARG A 561 9.08 -2.18 -13.73
C ARG A 561 8.84 -3.62 -14.19
N ASN A 562 8.27 -3.76 -15.39
CA ASN A 562 7.77 -5.04 -15.88
C ASN A 562 8.68 -5.83 -16.81
N VAL A 563 9.82 -5.28 -17.21
CA VAL A 563 10.75 -5.95 -18.14
C VAL A 563 11.80 -6.75 -17.37
N ALA A 564 11.92 -8.03 -17.71
CA ALA A 564 13.00 -8.91 -17.28
C ALA A 564 14.06 -9.03 -18.39
N ILE A 565 15.34 -9.07 -17.99
CA ILE A 565 16.43 -9.59 -18.81
C ILE A 565 16.48 -11.10 -18.57
N ILE A 566 16.39 -11.88 -19.65
CA ILE A 566 16.54 -13.34 -19.61
C ILE A 566 17.72 -13.73 -20.49
N ALA A 567 18.59 -14.61 -19.99
CA ALA A 567 19.65 -15.23 -20.79
C ALA A 567 19.76 -16.73 -20.47
N GLN A 568 20.11 -17.53 -21.48
CA GLN A 568 20.25 -18.99 -21.39
C GLN A 568 21.45 -19.46 -22.22
N MET A 569 22.23 -20.38 -21.67
CA MET A 569 23.32 -21.05 -22.40
C MET A 569 22.74 -22.12 -23.33
N TRP A 570 23.19 -22.16 -24.59
CA TRP A 570 22.80 -23.20 -25.54
C TRP A 570 23.41 -24.55 -25.13
N SER A 571 22.58 -25.55 -24.86
CA SER A 571 22.98 -26.95 -25.05
C SER A 571 23.20 -27.17 -26.56
N ALA A 572 24.28 -27.90 -26.93
CA ALA A 572 24.76 -27.99 -28.32
C ALA A 572 23.62 -28.23 -29.35
N PRO A 573 23.66 -27.56 -30.52
CA PRO A 573 22.56 -27.62 -31.46
C PRO A 573 22.33 -29.06 -31.95
N PRO A 574 21.07 -29.46 -32.21
CA PRO A 574 20.82 -30.69 -32.95
C PRO A 574 21.57 -30.61 -34.28
N ILE A 575 22.20 -31.73 -34.65
CA ILE A 575 23.12 -31.85 -35.79
C ILE A 575 22.55 -31.14 -37.02
N ARG A 576 23.21 -30.08 -37.48
CA ARG A 576 22.92 -29.49 -38.78
C ARG A 576 23.22 -30.53 -39.86
N VAL A 577 22.18 -30.98 -40.54
CA VAL A 577 22.33 -31.67 -41.82
C VAL A 577 22.62 -30.61 -42.87
N ASP A 578 23.88 -30.17 -42.92
CA ASP A 578 24.36 -29.28 -43.98
C ASP A 578 24.52 -30.10 -45.28
N SER A 579 23.48 -30.06 -46.13
CA SER A 579 23.61 -30.16 -47.58
C SER A 579 22.26 -29.87 -48.25
N PHE A 580 22.10 -28.64 -48.77
CA PHE A 580 21.84 -28.39 -50.19
C PHE A 580 21.60 -26.89 -50.45
N SER A 581 22.61 -26.25 -51.02
CA SER A 581 22.45 -25.19 -52.01
C SER A 581 23.52 -25.43 -53.09
N PRO A 582 23.45 -24.82 -54.29
CA PRO A 582 22.45 -23.84 -54.76
C PRO A 582 21.81 -24.23 -56.11
N GLN A 583 20.71 -23.56 -56.51
CA GLN A 583 20.65 -22.89 -57.83
C GLN A 583 19.37 -22.07 -58.10
N ASN A 584 19.62 -20.89 -58.67
CA ASN A 584 18.81 -20.03 -59.54
C ASN A 584 17.60 -19.21 -59.02
N PRO A 585 17.48 -17.94 -59.47
CA PRO A 585 16.38 -17.03 -59.16
C PRO A 585 15.29 -17.00 -60.26
N ARG A 586 14.27 -16.17 -60.02
CA ARG A 586 13.08 -15.84 -60.85
C ARG A 586 11.89 -16.79 -60.68
N LEU A 587 10.80 -16.28 -60.10
CA LEU A 587 9.60 -15.95 -60.88
C LEU A 587 8.62 -15.10 -60.05
N VAL A 588 8.36 -13.89 -60.54
CA VAL A 588 7.11 -13.18 -60.25
C VAL A 588 6.01 -13.90 -61.03
N LEU A 589 4.86 -14.20 -60.40
CA LEU A 589 3.56 -14.21 -61.06
C LEU A 589 2.42 -14.24 -60.02
N ASP A 590 1.51 -13.29 -60.17
CA ASP A 590 0.17 -13.27 -59.58
C ASP A 590 -0.71 -14.36 -60.21
N PHE A 591 -1.68 -14.93 -59.48
CA PHE A 591 -3.00 -15.27 -60.04
C PHE A 591 -4.05 -15.70 -59.00
N SER A 592 -5.24 -15.14 -59.15
CA SER A 592 -6.46 -15.45 -58.39
C SER A 592 -7.15 -16.79 -58.74
N LYS A 593 -7.98 -17.29 -57.79
CA LYS A 593 -9.23 -18.09 -57.92
C LYS A 593 -9.25 -19.60 -57.58
N LYS A 594 -10.22 -19.90 -56.69
CA LYS A 594 -11.09 -21.10 -56.57
C LYS A 594 -10.51 -22.43 -56.04
N ILE A 595 -11.19 -22.94 -55.00
CA ILE A 595 -11.12 -24.32 -54.48
C ILE A 595 -12.55 -24.90 -54.46
N PRO A 596 -12.80 -26.12 -54.97
CA PRO A 596 -14.06 -26.85 -54.79
C PRO A 596 -13.98 -27.97 -53.73
N ALA A 597 -15.14 -28.49 -53.32
CA ALA A 597 -15.33 -29.43 -52.20
C ALA A 597 -15.11 -30.93 -52.53
N PRO A 598 -15.01 -31.82 -51.51
CA PRO A 598 -15.13 -33.26 -51.68
C PRO A 598 -16.58 -33.79 -51.51
N ARG A 599 -16.88 -34.93 -52.13
CA ARG A 599 -18.13 -35.73 -51.98
C ARG A 599 -17.85 -37.02 -51.17
N GLY A 600 -18.89 -37.63 -50.59
CA GLY A 600 -18.79 -38.74 -49.63
C GLY A 600 -18.95 -40.18 -50.18
N ILE A 601 -19.23 -41.14 -49.28
CA ILE A 601 -19.36 -42.59 -49.52
C ILE A 601 -20.52 -43.18 -48.67
N LEU A 602 -21.49 -43.84 -49.35
CA LEU A 602 -22.28 -45.12 -49.12
C LEU A 602 -22.55 -45.69 -47.69
N VAL A 603 -23.55 -46.56 -47.39
CA VAL A 603 -24.49 -47.43 -48.18
C VAL A 603 -25.84 -47.76 -47.44
N LEU A 604 -26.92 -48.04 -48.21
CA LEU A 604 -28.19 -48.80 -48.02
C LEU A 604 -28.96 -49.04 -46.67
N VAL A 605 -30.22 -48.52 -46.60
CA VAL A 605 -31.58 -49.20 -46.67
C VAL A 605 -31.79 -50.54 -45.88
N SER A 606 -32.82 -50.77 -45.03
CA SER A 606 -34.27 -50.88 -45.38
C SER A 606 -35.33 -51.06 -44.24
N SER A 607 -36.58 -50.67 -44.54
CA SER A 607 -37.89 -51.30 -44.18
C SER A 607 -38.78 -50.88 -42.97
N ARG A 608 -39.87 -50.19 -43.33
CA ARG A 608 -41.32 -50.33 -42.97
C ARG A 608 -41.85 -50.14 -41.51
N LYS A 609 -42.75 -49.14 -41.39
CA LYS A 609 -43.77 -48.82 -40.34
C LYS A 609 -45.03 -49.75 -40.43
N PRO A 610 -46.18 -49.52 -39.72
CA PRO A 610 -46.53 -48.73 -38.49
C PRO A 610 -47.40 -49.50 -37.44
N GLY A 611 -47.67 -48.89 -36.26
CA GLY A 611 -48.69 -49.38 -35.30
C GLY A 611 -49.23 -48.31 -34.31
N ARG A 612 -50.56 -48.21 -34.17
CA ARG A 612 -51.34 -47.12 -33.55
C ARG A 612 -51.45 -47.14 -32.01
N ALA A 613 -51.83 -45.96 -31.48
CA ALA A 613 -52.66 -45.66 -30.28
C ALA A 613 -51.95 -45.35 -28.95
N ARG A 614 -52.52 -44.57 -28.00
CA ARG A 614 -53.43 -43.39 -27.93
C ARG A 614 -53.73 -43.21 -26.42
N CYS A 615 -53.37 -42.06 -25.86
CA CYS A 615 -53.87 -41.41 -24.62
C CYS A 615 -54.00 -42.21 -23.30
N GLY A 616 -53.41 -41.63 -22.25
CA GLY A 616 -53.72 -41.94 -20.85
C GLY A 616 -52.68 -41.34 -19.90
N PHE A 617 -52.97 -40.18 -19.29
CA PHE A 617 -52.20 -39.67 -18.17
C PHE A 617 -53.16 -39.27 -17.07
N ASP A 618 -53.03 -39.94 -15.93
CA ASP A 618 -53.72 -39.64 -14.68
C ASP A 618 -52.66 -39.32 -13.61
N ILE A 619 -52.99 -38.47 -12.64
CA ILE A 619 -52.00 -37.81 -11.79
C ILE A 619 -51.88 -38.50 -10.43
N LYS A 620 -50.68 -39.01 -10.09
CA LYS A 620 -50.13 -39.06 -8.72
C LYS A 620 -48.72 -39.67 -8.68
N GLY A 621 -47.90 -39.22 -7.72
CA GLY A 621 -46.74 -39.97 -7.24
C GLY A 621 -45.43 -39.17 -7.20
N ASN A 622 -44.89 -38.99 -6.00
CA ASN A 622 -43.52 -38.49 -5.80
C ASN A 622 -42.51 -39.48 -6.39
N GLY A 623 -41.57 -38.98 -7.18
CA GLY A 623 -40.41 -39.74 -7.64
C GLY A 623 -39.32 -38.79 -8.09
N ALA A 624 -38.16 -38.84 -7.42
CA ALA A 624 -36.97 -38.16 -7.92
C ALA A 624 -36.51 -38.87 -9.19
N LEU A 625 -36.58 -38.18 -10.33
CA LEU A 625 -36.08 -38.68 -11.61
C LEU A 625 -34.91 -37.83 -12.08
N SER A 626 -33.85 -38.53 -12.46
CA SER A 626 -32.62 -38.01 -13.06
C SER A 626 -32.91 -37.19 -14.31
N GLY A 627 -32.06 -36.19 -14.57
CA GLY A 627 -32.24 -35.28 -15.70
C GLY A 627 -32.09 -35.97 -17.05
N ASP A 628 -33.14 -35.93 -17.87
CA ASP A 628 -33.06 -36.15 -19.32
C ASP A 628 -34.24 -35.47 -20.08
N THR A 629 -34.64 -34.28 -19.63
CA THR A 629 -35.78 -33.53 -20.21
C THR A 629 -35.39 -32.53 -21.30
N SER A 630 -34.13 -32.12 -21.39
CA SER A 630 -33.66 -31.15 -22.42
C SER A 630 -33.70 -31.72 -23.84
N HIS A 631 -33.44 -33.02 -24.02
CA HIS A 631 -33.42 -33.65 -25.35
C HIS A 631 -34.81 -33.78 -25.99
N ARG A 632 -35.87 -33.94 -25.19
CA ARG A 632 -37.26 -34.14 -25.70
C ARG A 632 -37.99 -32.86 -26.09
N GLU A 633 -37.53 -31.68 -25.66
CA GLU A 633 -38.11 -30.41 -26.11
C GLU A 633 -37.51 -29.95 -27.45
N ALA A 634 -36.23 -30.23 -27.72
CA ALA A 634 -35.60 -29.94 -29.01
C ALA A 634 -36.28 -30.67 -30.19
N GLU A 635 -36.65 -31.94 -30.03
CA GLU A 635 -37.38 -32.70 -31.06
C GLU A 635 -38.77 -32.12 -31.39
N ARG A 636 -39.42 -31.43 -30.42
CA ARG A 636 -40.72 -30.79 -30.64
C ARG A 636 -40.62 -29.50 -31.47
N VAL A 637 -39.50 -28.78 -31.39
CA VAL A 637 -39.29 -27.56 -32.18
C VAL A 637 -39.17 -27.87 -33.67
N SER A 638 -38.50 -28.98 -34.03
CA SER A 638 -38.42 -29.43 -35.43
C SER A 638 -39.79 -29.81 -36.02
N ALA A 639 -40.70 -30.35 -35.20
CA ALA A 639 -42.05 -30.73 -35.65
C ALA A 639 -42.97 -29.53 -35.97
N VAL A 640 -42.73 -28.36 -35.36
CA VAL A 640 -43.55 -27.14 -35.62
C VAL A 640 -43.15 -26.47 -36.94
N LEU A 641 -41.85 -26.45 -37.27
CA LEU A 641 -41.36 -25.90 -38.54
C LEU A 641 -41.86 -26.68 -39.77
N HIS A 642 -42.01 -28.00 -39.67
CA HIS A 642 -42.58 -28.81 -40.76
C HIS A 642 -44.11 -28.69 -40.92
N LEU A 643 -44.81 -27.99 -40.02
CA LEU A 643 -46.25 -27.76 -40.12
C LEU A 643 -46.62 -26.47 -40.88
N SER A 644 -45.74 -25.46 -40.93
CA SER A 644 -46.01 -24.23 -41.69
C SER A 644 -45.88 -24.43 -43.21
N GLU A 645 -44.83 -25.14 -43.66
CA GLU A 645 -44.63 -25.47 -45.09
C GLU A 645 -45.77 -26.33 -45.68
N ALA A 646 -46.49 -27.08 -44.83
CA ALA A 646 -47.53 -28.01 -45.25
C ALA A 646 -48.92 -27.38 -45.45
N LEU A 647 -49.20 -26.18 -44.90
CA LEU A 647 -50.57 -25.68 -44.76
C LEU A 647 -50.96 -24.45 -45.60
N LYS A 648 -50.02 -23.79 -46.30
CA LYS A 648 -50.28 -22.61 -47.18
C LYS A 648 -51.25 -21.57 -46.56
N LEU A 649 -50.94 -21.13 -45.35
CA LEU A 649 -51.71 -20.11 -44.65
C LEU A 649 -51.46 -18.71 -45.22
N SER A 650 -52.33 -17.75 -44.90
CA SER A 650 -52.31 -16.41 -45.44
C SER A 650 -51.41 -15.45 -44.63
N VAL A 651 -50.98 -14.35 -45.25
CA VAL A 651 -50.03 -13.37 -44.66
C VAL A 651 -50.50 -12.78 -43.30
N VAL A 652 -51.81 -12.79 -43.03
CA VAL A 652 -52.38 -12.33 -41.75
C VAL A 652 -52.10 -13.32 -40.61
N GLU A 653 -51.95 -14.61 -40.92
CA GLU A 653 -51.76 -15.68 -39.94
C GLU A 653 -50.27 -15.84 -39.56
N GLU A 654 -49.35 -15.57 -40.49
CA GLU A 654 -47.90 -15.53 -40.21
C GLU A 654 -47.56 -14.46 -39.16
N ALA A 655 -48.20 -13.30 -39.22
CA ALA A 655 -48.03 -12.23 -38.23
C ALA A 655 -48.51 -12.64 -36.83
N ALA A 656 -49.62 -13.40 -36.73
CA ALA A 656 -50.11 -13.93 -35.47
C ALA A 656 -49.17 -14.99 -34.88
N VAL A 657 -48.64 -15.89 -35.71
CA VAL A 657 -47.63 -16.89 -35.29
C VAL A 657 -46.36 -16.21 -34.80
N ALA A 658 -45.85 -15.20 -35.52
CA ALA A 658 -44.67 -14.43 -35.11
C ALA A 658 -44.87 -13.68 -33.79
N TYR A 659 -46.05 -13.07 -33.58
CA TYR A 659 -46.38 -12.35 -32.35
C TYR A 659 -46.45 -13.30 -31.14
N VAL A 660 -47.08 -14.47 -31.31
CA VAL A 660 -47.10 -15.53 -30.28
C VAL A 660 -45.68 -16.03 -30.00
N PHE A 661 -44.85 -16.25 -31.02
CA PHE A 661 -43.47 -16.72 -30.86
C PHE A 661 -42.61 -15.72 -30.06
N MET A 662 -42.67 -14.43 -30.38
CA MET A 662 -41.99 -13.36 -29.62
C MET A 662 -42.45 -13.28 -28.15
N TYR A 663 -43.74 -13.49 -27.88
CA TYR A 663 -44.28 -13.47 -26.52
C TYR A 663 -43.85 -14.72 -25.73
N TRP A 664 -43.76 -15.87 -26.41
CA TRP A 664 -43.36 -17.14 -25.83
C TRP A 664 -41.86 -17.19 -25.52
N GLU A 665 -41.00 -16.67 -26.41
CA GLU A 665 -39.57 -16.48 -26.13
C GLU A 665 -39.36 -15.63 -24.87
N LYS A 666 -40.00 -14.45 -24.79
CA LYS A 666 -39.89 -13.58 -23.60
C LYS A 666 -40.34 -14.27 -22.31
N LEU A 667 -41.34 -15.16 -22.37
CA LEU A 667 -41.78 -15.96 -21.23
C LEU A 667 -40.76 -17.05 -20.85
N ILE A 668 -40.19 -17.76 -21.82
CA ILE A 668 -39.18 -18.80 -21.59
C ILE A 668 -37.91 -18.20 -21.01
N THR A 669 -37.41 -17.08 -21.55
CA THR A 669 -36.22 -16.39 -21.04
C THR A 669 -36.44 -15.92 -19.60
N ARG A 670 -37.61 -15.36 -19.26
CA ARG A 670 -37.96 -15.03 -17.86
C ARG A 670 -38.00 -16.26 -16.96
N LYS A 671 -38.54 -17.39 -17.43
CA LYS A 671 -38.68 -18.62 -16.63
C LYS A 671 -37.35 -19.35 -16.44
N MET A 672 -36.45 -19.28 -17.43
CA MET A 672 -35.08 -19.79 -17.31
C MET A 672 -34.26 -18.97 -16.30
N VAL A 673 -34.28 -17.64 -16.39
CA VAL A 673 -33.57 -16.76 -15.43
C VAL A 673 -34.01 -17.04 -13.99
N LEU A 674 -35.33 -17.10 -13.73
CA LEU A 674 -35.86 -17.40 -12.39
C LEU A 674 -35.47 -18.81 -11.88
N CYS A 675 -35.33 -19.79 -12.77
CA CYS A 675 -34.92 -21.16 -12.41
C CYS A 675 -33.40 -21.28 -12.19
N GLU A 676 -32.60 -20.41 -12.81
CA GLU A 676 -31.15 -20.35 -12.60
C GLU A 676 -30.82 -19.67 -11.25
N ASP A 677 -31.56 -18.63 -10.87
CA ASP A 677 -31.41 -17.96 -9.57
C ASP A 677 -31.79 -18.87 -8.39
N ASP A 678 -32.86 -19.67 -8.50
CA ASP A 678 -33.22 -20.66 -7.47
C ASP A 678 -32.15 -21.75 -7.29
N LYS A 679 -31.49 -22.18 -8.38
CA LYS A 679 -30.35 -23.12 -8.31
C LYS A 679 -29.12 -22.48 -7.66
N LYS A 680 -28.80 -21.23 -8.01
CA LYS A 680 -27.71 -20.45 -7.37
C LYS A 680 -27.97 -20.26 -5.88
N GLN A 681 -29.20 -19.94 -5.49
CA GLN A 681 -29.61 -19.74 -4.10
C GLN A 681 -29.48 -21.04 -3.28
N LYS A 682 -29.91 -22.18 -3.81
CA LYS A 682 -29.75 -23.49 -3.16
C LYS A 682 -28.29 -23.89 -3.00
N ALA A 683 -27.45 -23.65 -4.01
CA ALA A 683 -26.02 -23.89 -3.93
C ALA A 683 -25.34 -22.98 -2.88
N LEU A 684 -25.76 -21.71 -2.79
CA LEU A 684 -25.29 -20.77 -1.78
C LEU A 684 -25.68 -21.21 -0.36
N GLU A 685 -26.91 -21.67 -0.15
CA GLU A 685 -27.38 -22.14 1.17
C GLU A 685 -26.69 -23.43 1.61
N ALA A 686 -26.46 -24.37 0.69
CA ALA A 686 -25.63 -25.55 0.96
C ALA A 686 -24.20 -25.15 1.38
N ALA A 687 -23.53 -24.28 0.60
CA ALA A 687 -22.19 -23.81 0.93
C ALA A 687 -22.12 -23.05 2.27
N MET A 688 -23.13 -22.23 2.59
CA MET A 688 -23.23 -21.55 3.89
C MET A 688 -23.40 -22.54 5.04
N ASN A 689 -24.18 -23.62 4.86
CA ASN A 689 -24.35 -24.66 5.87
C ASN A 689 -23.05 -25.47 6.07
N ASP A 690 -22.36 -25.86 5.00
CA ASP A 690 -21.09 -26.58 5.06
C ASP A 690 -20.00 -25.77 5.77
N ILE A 691 -19.93 -24.46 5.51
CA ILE A 691 -18.99 -23.55 6.19
C ILE A 691 -19.35 -23.41 7.68
N ASN A 692 -20.62 -23.22 8.02
CA ASN A 692 -21.06 -23.15 9.43
C ASN A 692 -20.86 -24.48 10.18
N SER A 693 -20.99 -25.63 9.49
CA SER A 693 -20.66 -26.94 10.05
C SER A 693 -19.16 -27.10 10.28
N SER A 694 -18.33 -26.65 9.33
CA SER A 694 -16.87 -26.86 9.35
C SER A 694 -16.12 -25.90 10.28
N PHE A 695 -16.63 -24.67 10.46
CA PHE A 695 -15.95 -23.59 11.20
C PHE A 695 -16.71 -23.10 12.44
N GLY A 696 -17.94 -23.60 12.65
CA GLY A 696 -18.81 -23.27 13.79
C GLY A 696 -20.01 -22.42 13.39
N LYS A 697 -21.14 -22.59 14.09
CA LYS A 697 -22.37 -21.81 13.87
C LYS A 697 -22.09 -20.31 13.95
N GLY A 698 -22.48 -19.57 12.91
CA GLY A 698 -22.26 -18.12 12.82
C GLY A 698 -20.98 -17.72 12.09
N SER A 699 -20.21 -18.67 11.55
CA SER A 699 -19.02 -18.38 10.74
C SER A 699 -19.35 -17.63 9.45
N VAL A 700 -20.51 -17.90 8.84
CA VAL A 700 -21.04 -17.16 7.69
C VAL A 700 -22.54 -16.99 7.84
N THR A 701 -23.00 -15.73 7.89
CA THR A 701 -24.42 -15.35 8.04
C THR A 701 -24.78 -14.23 7.08
N ARG A 702 -26.03 -14.17 6.60
CA ARG A 702 -26.50 -13.01 5.81
C ARG A 702 -26.59 -11.79 6.72
N LEU A 703 -25.97 -10.67 6.33
CA LEU A 703 -25.87 -9.45 7.14
C LEU A 703 -27.24 -8.88 7.57
N GLY A 704 -28.29 -9.08 6.77
CA GLY A 704 -29.67 -8.67 7.13
C GLY A 704 -30.41 -9.67 8.04
N SER A 705 -29.97 -10.92 8.14
CA SER A 705 -30.59 -11.95 9.00
C SER A 705 -29.99 -11.99 10.42
N ALA A 706 -28.72 -11.58 10.55
CA ALA A 706 -28.17 -11.17 11.84
C ALA A 706 -28.64 -9.73 12.08
N GLY A 707 -29.81 -9.59 12.72
CA GLY A 707 -30.61 -8.35 12.84
C GLY A 707 -29.78 -7.08 12.77
N GLY A 708 -29.94 -6.35 11.66
CA GLY A 708 -28.93 -5.46 11.06
C GLY A 708 -28.00 -4.79 12.06
N ALA A 709 -26.71 -5.18 12.01
CA ALA A 709 -25.71 -5.05 13.08
C ALA A 709 -25.52 -3.65 13.70
N LEU A 710 -26.49 -3.25 14.53
CA LEU A 710 -26.34 -2.22 15.54
C LEU A 710 -25.32 -2.74 16.57
N VAL A 711 -24.16 -2.10 16.62
CA VAL A 711 -23.14 -2.42 17.62
C VAL A 711 -23.67 -1.94 18.96
N GLU A 712 -23.89 -2.86 19.89
CA GLU A 712 -24.35 -2.53 21.25
C GLU A 712 -23.37 -1.57 21.92
N THR A 713 -23.90 -0.59 22.64
CA THR A 713 -23.12 0.44 23.36
C THR A 713 -23.46 0.46 24.84
N PHE A 714 -22.55 1.00 25.65
CA PHE A 714 -22.76 1.31 27.06
C PHE A 714 -22.39 2.77 27.36
N PRO A 715 -22.92 3.39 28.43
CA PRO A 715 -22.64 4.79 28.75
C PRO A 715 -21.15 5.02 29.04
N SER A 716 -20.60 6.15 28.59
CA SER A 716 -19.22 6.55 28.93
C SER A 716 -19.07 7.19 30.31
N GLY A 717 -20.19 7.40 31.01
CA GLY A 717 -20.29 8.21 32.23
C GLY A 717 -20.37 9.72 31.96
N CYS A 718 -20.31 10.13 30.68
CA CYS A 718 -20.46 11.52 30.25
C CYS A 718 -21.55 11.64 29.18
N LEU A 719 -22.69 12.26 29.53
CA LEU A 719 -23.86 12.31 28.64
C LEU A 719 -23.61 13.12 27.36
N THR A 720 -22.80 14.19 27.42
CA THR A 720 -22.42 14.97 26.22
C THR A 720 -21.53 14.16 25.28
N LEU A 721 -20.67 13.29 25.82
CA LEU A 721 -19.89 12.35 25.02
C LEU A 721 -20.76 11.24 24.43
N ASP A 722 -21.70 10.68 25.19
CA ASP A 722 -22.64 9.67 24.69
C ASP A 722 -23.51 10.21 23.55
N LEU A 723 -23.91 11.49 23.61
CA LEU A 723 -24.58 12.23 22.53
C LEU A 723 -23.69 12.46 21.31
N ALA A 724 -22.41 12.79 21.52
CA ALA A 724 -21.44 12.89 20.44
C ALA A 724 -21.20 11.52 19.78
N LEU A 725 -21.22 10.44 20.54
CA LEU A 725 -21.04 9.07 20.04
C LEU A 725 -22.31 8.46 19.45
N GLY A 726 -23.51 8.96 19.79
CA GLY A 726 -24.80 8.45 19.32
C GLY A 726 -25.32 7.24 20.10
N GLY A 727 -24.91 7.08 21.36
CA GLY A 727 -25.29 5.96 22.22
C GLY A 727 -24.22 5.48 23.22
N GLY A 728 -23.02 6.08 23.20
CA GLY A 728 -21.92 5.74 24.11
C GLY A 728 -20.82 4.87 23.50
N LEU A 729 -20.10 4.12 24.34
CA LEU A 729 -18.94 3.32 23.96
C LEU A 729 -19.36 1.94 23.42
N PRO A 730 -18.81 1.46 22.28
CA PRO A 730 -19.22 0.20 21.67
C PRO A 730 -18.64 -1.02 22.40
N LYS A 731 -19.50 -2.02 22.68
CA LYS A 731 -19.13 -3.34 23.20
C LYS A 731 -18.31 -4.16 22.20
N GLY A 732 -17.42 -5.01 22.69
CA GLY A 732 -16.61 -5.93 21.88
C GLY A 732 -15.59 -5.26 20.97
N ARG A 733 -15.24 -3.99 21.22
CA ARG A 733 -14.39 -3.18 20.33
C ARG A 733 -13.21 -2.54 21.08
N ILE A 734 -12.18 -2.20 20.31
CA ILE A 734 -11.04 -1.41 20.77
C ILE A 734 -11.37 0.08 20.68
N VAL A 735 -11.03 0.85 21.70
CA VAL A 735 -11.15 2.31 21.81
C VAL A 735 -9.77 2.87 22.17
N GLU A 736 -9.34 3.96 21.55
CA GLU A 736 -8.14 4.71 21.97
C GLU A 736 -8.59 6.06 22.52
N VAL A 737 -8.20 6.40 23.76
CA VAL A 737 -8.37 7.74 24.33
C VAL A 737 -6.98 8.34 24.50
N PHE A 738 -6.73 9.49 23.87
CA PHE A 738 -5.41 10.10 23.87
C PHE A 738 -5.47 11.61 23.98
N GLY A 739 -4.43 12.20 24.54
CA GLY A 739 -4.40 13.62 24.86
C GLY A 739 -3.13 14.00 25.61
N PRO A 740 -2.96 15.31 25.94
CA PRO A 740 -1.89 15.78 26.82
C PRO A 740 -1.95 15.12 28.21
N GLU A 741 -0.93 15.36 29.04
CA GLU A 741 -1.02 15.14 30.48
C GLU A 741 -2.15 15.95 31.12
N SER A 742 -2.64 15.51 32.29
CA SER A 742 -3.71 16.17 33.07
C SER A 742 -5.01 16.52 32.32
N SER A 743 -5.23 15.97 31.13
CA SER A 743 -6.40 16.23 30.27
C SER A 743 -7.67 15.45 30.66
N GLY A 744 -7.60 14.58 31.67
CA GLY A 744 -8.74 13.75 32.12
C GLY A 744 -8.86 12.36 31.47
N LYS A 745 -7.81 11.86 30.79
CA LYS A 745 -7.79 10.51 30.18
C LYS A 745 -8.23 9.40 31.15
N THR A 746 -7.54 9.31 32.30
CA THR A 746 -7.78 8.30 33.34
C THR A 746 -9.13 8.52 34.01
N THR A 747 -9.51 9.77 34.33
CA THR A 747 -10.86 10.12 34.82
C THR A 747 -11.97 9.60 33.91
N LEU A 748 -11.85 9.78 32.59
CA LEU A 748 -12.85 9.28 31.63
C LEU A 748 -12.90 7.73 31.59
N ALA A 749 -11.74 7.05 31.73
CA ALA A 749 -11.70 5.59 31.82
C ALA A 749 -12.32 5.06 33.12
N LEU A 750 -12.09 5.73 34.26
CA LEU A 750 -12.69 5.39 35.55
C LEU A 750 -14.21 5.60 35.53
N HIS A 751 -14.72 6.64 34.86
CA HIS A 751 -16.15 6.79 34.63
C HIS A 751 -16.74 5.67 33.77
N ALA A 752 -16.05 5.24 32.70
CA ALA A 752 -16.49 4.10 31.88
C ALA A 752 -16.48 2.77 32.69
N ILE A 753 -15.50 2.58 33.59
CA ILE A 753 -15.46 1.46 34.54
C ILE A 753 -16.67 1.51 35.49
N ALA A 754 -16.94 2.65 36.11
CA ALA A 754 -18.06 2.83 37.03
C ALA A 754 -19.43 2.57 36.36
N GLU A 755 -19.62 2.97 35.09
CA GLU A 755 -20.86 2.66 34.36
C GLU A 755 -20.99 1.17 34.00
N VAL A 756 -19.91 0.48 33.65
CA VAL A 756 -19.94 -0.98 33.41
C VAL A 756 -20.27 -1.75 34.68
N GLN A 757 -19.66 -1.38 35.82
CA GLN A 757 -19.95 -1.99 37.12
C GLN A 757 -21.42 -1.75 37.56
N LYS A 758 -21.98 -0.55 37.33
CA LYS A 758 -23.41 -0.27 37.60
C LYS A 758 -24.38 -1.11 36.75
N LEU A 759 -23.95 -1.52 35.55
CA LEU A 759 -24.70 -2.43 34.68
C LEU A 759 -24.51 -3.92 35.07
N GLY A 760 -23.78 -4.20 36.15
CA GLY A 760 -23.47 -5.56 36.62
C GLY A 760 -22.36 -6.26 35.83
N GLY A 761 -21.61 -5.54 35.01
CA GLY A 761 -20.49 -6.05 34.25
C GLY A 761 -19.16 -5.95 35.01
N ASN A 762 -18.21 -6.82 34.67
CA ASN A 762 -16.90 -6.84 35.30
C ASN A 762 -15.91 -5.96 34.55
N ALA A 763 -15.09 -5.20 35.29
CA ALA A 763 -14.10 -4.30 34.75
C ALA A 763 -12.69 -4.65 35.25
N MET A 764 -11.70 -4.37 34.40
CA MET A 764 -10.28 -4.56 34.70
C MET A 764 -9.47 -3.32 34.33
N LEU A 765 -8.53 -2.93 35.19
CA LEU A 765 -7.52 -1.90 34.93
C LEU A 765 -6.13 -2.54 34.83
N VAL A 766 -5.43 -2.31 33.74
CA VAL A 766 -4.01 -2.59 33.57
C VAL A 766 -3.26 -1.28 33.79
N ASP A 767 -2.75 -1.08 34.99
CA ASP A 767 -2.00 0.09 35.44
C ASP A 767 -0.51 -0.13 35.18
N ALA A 768 -0.07 0.27 33.98
CA ALA A 768 1.33 0.23 33.56
C ALA A 768 2.08 1.54 33.88
N GLU A 769 1.37 2.65 34.17
CA GLU A 769 1.98 3.88 34.69
C GLU A 769 2.24 3.84 36.20
N HIS A 770 1.74 2.81 36.91
CA HIS A 770 1.80 2.66 38.37
C HIS A 770 1.24 3.88 39.12
N ALA A 771 0.18 4.48 38.56
CA ALA A 771 -0.36 5.78 38.96
C ALA A 771 -1.83 5.70 39.44
N PHE A 772 -2.36 4.50 39.67
CA PHE A 772 -3.74 4.30 40.11
C PHE A 772 -3.98 4.79 41.56
N ASP A 773 -4.96 5.70 41.73
CA ASP A 773 -5.47 6.11 43.05
C ASP A 773 -6.85 5.46 43.34
N PRO A 774 -6.93 4.53 44.31
CA PRO A 774 -8.20 3.93 44.74
C PRO A 774 -9.17 4.92 45.41
N SER A 775 -8.66 5.99 46.03
CA SER A 775 -9.46 6.97 46.78
C SER A 775 -10.23 7.87 45.82
N TYR A 776 -9.55 8.47 44.85
CA TYR A 776 -10.19 9.20 43.76
C TYR A 776 -11.13 8.31 42.96
N SER A 777 -10.70 7.08 42.62
CA SER A 777 -11.55 6.12 41.88
C SER A 777 -12.87 5.81 42.61
N ARG A 778 -12.84 5.63 43.94
CA ARG A 778 -14.05 5.45 44.75
C ARG A 778 -14.97 6.68 44.70
N ALA A 779 -14.41 7.89 44.73
CA ALA A 779 -15.19 9.13 44.62
C ALA A 779 -15.89 9.26 43.25
N LEU A 780 -15.29 8.74 42.17
CA LEU A 780 -15.94 8.65 40.84
C LEU A 780 -17.04 7.58 40.76
N GLY A 781 -17.25 6.80 41.83
CA GLY A 781 -18.22 5.72 41.90
C GLY A 781 -17.76 4.40 41.27
N VAL A 782 -16.45 4.17 41.22
CA VAL A 782 -15.86 2.85 40.91
C VAL A 782 -15.97 1.95 42.14
N ASP A 783 -16.46 0.74 41.95
CA ASP A 783 -16.41 -0.31 42.97
C ASP A 783 -14.98 -0.88 43.02
N ILE A 784 -14.24 -0.50 44.06
CA ILE A 784 -12.84 -0.88 44.28
C ILE A 784 -12.71 -2.35 44.73
N GLU A 785 -13.73 -2.92 45.36
CA GLU A 785 -13.68 -4.31 45.85
C GLU A 785 -13.80 -5.30 44.70
N ASN A 786 -14.58 -4.96 43.68
CA ASN A 786 -14.77 -5.78 42.48
C ASN A 786 -13.96 -5.31 41.24
N LEU A 787 -13.13 -4.27 41.35
CA LEU A 787 -12.23 -3.85 40.27
C LEU A 787 -10.98 -4.73 40.22
N ILE A 788 -10.76 -5.42 39.11
CA ILE A 788 -9.55 -6.21 38.91
C ILE A 788 -8.42 -5.30 38.44
N VAL A 789 -7.40 -5.11 39.28
CA VAL A 789 -6.21 -4.31 38.93
C VAL A 789 -5.02 -5.24 38.61
N CYS A 790 -4.29 -4.91 37.56
CA CYS A 790 -3.05 -5.57 37.16
C CYS A 790 -1.96 -4.51 37.00
N GLN A 791 -0.88 -4.63 37.77
CA GLN A 791 0.34 -3.84 37.61
C GLN A 791 1.42 -4.75 37.02
N PRO A 792 1.71 -4.67 35.70
CA PRO A 792 2.58 -5.60 35.01
C PRO A 792 4.04 -5.12 34.94
N ASP A 793 5.00 -6.02 35.09
CA ASP A 793 6.43 -5.66 35.03
C ASP A 793 6.89 -5.22 33.62
N HIS A 794 6.22 -5.70 32.56
CA HIS A 794 6.57 -5.39 31.17
C HIS A 794 5.38 -5.52 30.20
N GLY A 795 5.50 -4.88 29.03
CA GLY A 795 4.41 -4.73 28.07
C GLY A 795 3.85 -6.04 27.49
N GLU A 796 4.69 -7.07 27.30
CA GLU A 796 4.21 -8.39 26.86
C GLU A 796 3.31 -9.04 27.92
N MET A 797 3.69 -8.96 29.20
CA MET A 797 2.91 -9.48 30.31
C MET A 797 1.57 -8.76 30.42
N ALA A 798 1.58 -7.41 30.37
CA ALA A 798 0.39 -6.57 30.38
C ALA A 798 -0.65 -7.01 29.32
N LEU A 799 -0.19 -7.14 28.06
CA LEU A 799 -1.03 -7.47 26.93
C LEU A 799 -1.45 -8.94 26.90
N GLU A 800 -0.61 -9.86 27.40
CA GLU A 800 -0.97 -11.27 27.51
C GLU A 800 -2.00 -11.52 28.63
N ILE A 801 -1.86 -10.88 29.79
CA ILE A 801 -2.88 -10.95 30.85
C ILE A 801 -4.20 -10.40 30.33
N ALA A 802 -4.21 -9.22 29.71
CA ALA A 802 -5.41 -8.63 29.13
C ALA A 802 -6.05 -9.54 28.05
N ASP A 803 -5.25 -10.19 27.19
CA ASP A 803 -5.78 -11.12 26.17
C ASP A 803 -6.30 -12.45 26.77
N ARG A 804 -5.74 -12.92 27.89
CA ARG A 804 -6.25 -14.09 28.63
C ARG A 804 -7.58 -13.75 29.33
N MET A 805 -7.65 -12.60 30.00
CA MET A 805 -8.85 -12.11 30.68
C MET A 805 -9.99 -11.83 29.69
N CYS A 806 -9.69 -11.17 28.56
CA CYS A 806 -10.62 -10.98 27.44
C CYS A 806 -11.15 -12.31 26.88
N ARG A 807 -10.29 -13.33 26.72
CA ARG A 807 -10.69 -14.67 26.25
C ARG A 807 -11.55 -15.47 27.24
N SER A 808 -11.56 -15.13 28.52
CA SER A 808 -12.40 -15.82 29.52
C SER A 808 -13.90 -15.57 29.29
N GLY A 809 -14.26 -14.46 28.63
CA GLY A 809 -15.65 -14.00 28.53
C GLY A 809 -16.23 -13.45 29.83
N ALA A 810 -15.45 -13.38 30.91
CA ALA A 810 -15.90 -12.92 32.24
C ALA A 810 -15.67 -11.43 32.49
N ILE A 811 -15.06 -10.69 31.55
CA ILE A 811 -14.72 -9.26 31.67
C ILE A 811 -15.34 -8.47 30.53
N ASP A 812 -16.15 -7.46 30.85
CA ASP A 812 -16.86 -6.61 29.90
C ASP A 812 -16.02 -5.41 29.45
N LEU A 813 -15.11 -4.92 30.30
CA LEU A 813 -14.25 -3.77 30.01
C LEU A 813 -12.82 -3.98 30.54
N ILE A 814 -11.82 -3.79 29.68
CA ILE A 814 -10.41 -3.68 30.08
C ILE A 814 -9.89 -2.30 29.69
N CYS A 815 -9.42 -1.53 30.67
CA CYS A 815 -8.71 -0.28 30.48
C CYS A 815 -7.20 -0.52 30.63
N VAL A 816 -6.38 0.06 29.74
CA VAL A 816 -4.91 -0.03 29.79
C VAL A 816 -4.34 1.38 29.90
N ASP A 817 -3.75 1.70 31.06
CA ASP A 817 -3.16 3.01 31.37
C ASP A 817 -1.65 2.88 31.61
N SER A 818 -0.77 3.19 30.65
CA SER A 818 -1.05 3.62 29.28
C SER A 818 -0.17 2.90 28.27
N VAL A 819 -0.52 3.01 26.98
CA VAL A 819 0.25 2.47 25.86
C VAL A 819 1.69 2.98 25.84
N SER A 820 1.93 4.20 26.34
CA SER A 820 3.28 4.77 26.42
C SER A 820 4.17 4.01 27.41
N ALA A 821 3.59 3.45 28.48
CA ALA A 821 4.27 2.66 29.51
C ALA A 821 4.30 1.14 29.24
N LEU A 822 3.77 0.67 28.10
CA LEU A 822 3.90 -0.73 27.66
C LEU A 822 5.31 -0.99 27.12
N THR A 823 6.31 -0.89 27.98
CA THR A 823 7.73 -1.06 27.65
C THR A 823 8.04 -2.55 27.46
N PRO A 824 8.56 -2.97 26.28
CA PRO A 824 8.92 -4.37 26.03
C PRO A 824 9.98 -4.89 27.00
N ARG A 825 9.93 -6.17 27.34
CA ARG A 825 10.88 -6.80 28.27
C ARG A 825 12.35 -6.53 27.93
N ALA A 826 12.72 -6.63 26.65
CA ALA A 826 14.11 -6.41 26.22
C ALA A 826 14.58 -4.95 26.34
N GLU A 827 13.65 -3.99 26.44
CA GLU A 827 13.96 -2.57 26.67
C GLU A 827 14.15 -2.30 28.18
N ILE A 828 13.46 -3.04 29.05
CA ILE A 828 13.63 -2.99 30.51
C ILE A 828 14.90 -3.74 30.98
N GLU A 829 15.20 -4.89 30.37
CA GLU A 829 16.41 -5.67 30.63
C GLU A 829 17.66 -5.09 29.94
N GLY A 830 17.51 -4.09 29.08
CA GLY A 830 18.59 -3.45 28.33
C GLY A 830 19.19 -2.22 29.03
N GLU A 831 20.38 -1.82 28.61
CA GLU A 831 21.03 -0.59 29.12
C GLU A 831 20.39 0.68 28.53
N ILE A 832 20.27 1.72 29.36
CA ILE A 832 19.72 3.02 28.94
C ILE A 832 20.60 3.62 27.84
N GLY A 833 20.02 3.84 26.67
CA GLY A 833 20.71 4.33 25.47
C GLY A 833 20.94 3.26 24.39
N MET A 834 20.69 1.99 24.68
CA MET A 834 20.73 0.92 23.68
C MET A 834 19.62 1.14 22.62
N GLN A 835 19.98 1.17 21.33
CA GLN A 835 19.02 1.44 20.26
C GLN A 835 18.12 0.24 19.95
N GLN A 836 16.87 0.25 20.43
CA GLN A 836 15.88 -0.79 20.16
C GLN A 836 14.71 -0.28 19.29
N ILE A 837 15.01 -0.02 18.01
CA ILE A 837 14.10 0.70 17.11
C ILE A 837 12.77 -0.06 16.89
N GLY A 838 11.67 0.53 17.38
CA GLY A 838 10.30 0.11 17.02
C GLY A 838 9.78 -1.14 17.72
N LEU A 839 10.40 -1.59 18.81
CA LEU A 839 10.02 -2.83 19.52
C LEU A 839 8.59 -2.76 20.08
N GLN A 840 8.24 -1.68 20.80
CA GLN A 840 6.87 -1.43 21.30
C GLN A 840 5.81 -1.43 20.18
N ALA A 841 6.13 -0.87 19.01
CA ALA A 841 5.21 -0.83 17.87
C ALA A 841 4.95 -2.24 17.27
N ARG A 842 5.96 -3.12 17.29
CA ARG A 842 5.82 -4.53 16.87
C ARG A 842 4.98 -5.32 17.88
N LEU A 843 5.22 -5.13 19.17
CA LEU A 843 4.46 -5.73 20.26
C LEU A 843 2.96 -5.37 20.15
N MET A 844 2.63 -4.08 20.08
CA MET A 844 1.24 -3.61 19.89
C MET A 844 0.61 -4.18 18.62
N SER A 845 1.36 -4.25 17.51
CA SER A 845 0.88 -4.82 16.23
C SER A 845 0.55 -6.32 16.31
N GLN A 846 1.22 -7.06 17.20
CA GLN A 846 0.99 -8.48 17.41
C GLN A 846 -0.15 -8.73 18.40
N ALA A 847 -0.20 -7.98 19.51
CA ALA A 847 -1.22 -8.09 20.54
C ALA A 847 -2.61 -7.72 19.99
N LEU A 848 -2.76 -6.53 19.40
CA LEU A 848 -4.04 -6.04 18.88
C LEU A 848 -4.64 -6.98 17.80
N ARG A 849 -3.79 -7.67 17.03
CA ARG A 849 -4.23 -8.66 16.03
C ARG A 849 -4.87 -9.90 16.65
N LYS A 850 -4.44 -10.32 17.85
CA LYS A 850 -5.09 -11.38 18.64
C LYS A 850 -6.32 -10.83 19.35
N MET A 851 -6.12 -9.78 20.15
CA MET A 851 -7.12 -9.22 21.05
C MET A 851 -8.37 -8.72 20.31
N SER A 852 -8.24 -8.10 19.13
CA SER A 852 -9.39 -7.59 18.38
C SER A 852 -10.40 -8.67 17.99
N GLY A 853 -9.96 -9.92 17.78
CA GLY A 853 -10.84 -11.03 17.48
C GLY A 853 -11.47 -11.65 18.74
N ASN A 854 -10.73 -11.62 19.86
CA ASN A 854 -11.20 -12.13 21.16
C ASN A 854 -12.23 -11.17 21.77
N ALA A 855 -11.95 -9.87 21.80
CA ALA A 855 -12.85 -8.80 22.23
C ALA A 855 -14.22 -8.89 21.56
N SER A 856 -14.24 -8.98 20.22
CA SER A 856 -15.49 -9.06 19.47
C SER A 856 -16.29 -10.34 19.70
N LYS A 857 -15.67 -11.42 20.21
CA LYS A 857 -16.35 -12.68 20.56
C LYS A 857 -16.85 -12.70 22.01
N ALA A 858 -16.08 -12.08 22.90
CA ALA A 858 -16.39 -11.99 24.33
C ALA A 858 -17.37 -10.85 24.67
N GLY A 859 -17.59 -9.89 23.77
CA GLY A 859 -18.32 -8.65 24.09
C GLY A 859 -17.47 -7.62 24.85
N CYS A 860 -16.24 -7.99 25.22
CA CYS A 860 -15.30 -7.19 25.99
C CYS A 860 -14.80 -5.95 25.21
N THR A 861 -14.93 -4.76 25.78
CA THR A 861 -14.36 -3.52 25.24
C THR A 861 -12.95 -3.28 25.78
N LEU A 862 -12.05 -2.85 24.91
CA LEU A 862 -10.65 -2.59 25.24
C LEU A 862 -10.35 -1.10 25.08
N ILE A 863 -10.25 -0.36 26.18
CA ILE A 863 -9.85 1.05 26.18
C ILE A 863 -8.34 1.12 26.38
N PHE A 864 -7.64 1.68 25.40
CA PHE A 864 -6.22 2.02 25.51
C PHE A 864 -6.08 3.52 25.75
N LEU A 865 -5.53 3.88 26.90
CA LEU A 865 -5.09 5.25 27.17
C LEU A 865 -3.72 5.45 26.53
N ASN A 866 -3.49 6.61 25.92
CA ASN A 866 -2.26 6.90 25.19
C ASN A 866 -1.87 8.36 25.36
N GLN A 867 -0.57 8.63 25.43
CA GLN A 867 -0.06 9.99 25.55
C GLN A 867 0.22 10.58 24.16
N ILE A 868 0.16 11.91 24.05
CA ILE A 868 0.69 12.61 22.88
C ILE A 868 2.22 12.68 22.96
N ARG A 869 2.87 12.54 21.80
CA ARG A 869 4.30 12.78 21.57
C ARG A 869 4.44 13.63 20.31
N TYR A 870 5.46 14.47 20.23
CA TYR A 870 5.76 15.21 19.01
C TYR A 870 6.68 14.40 18.12
N LYS A 871 6.28 14.15 16.87
CA LYS A 871 7.16 13.52 15.89
C LYS A 871 8.11 14.58 15.35
N VAL A 872 9.34 14.59 15.88
CA VAL A 872 10.45 15.39 15.36
C VAL A 872 10.57 15.18 13.85
N GLY A 873 10.67 16.27 13.10
CA GLY A 873 10.73 16.23 11.63
C GLY A 873 9.38 16.34 10.90
N VAL A 874 8.25 16.53 11.60
CA VAL A 874 6.96 16.89 10.97
C VAL A 874 6.76 18.40 11.01
N PHE A 875 6.86 19.04 9.85
CA PHE A 875 6.79 20.50 9.69
C PHE A 875 5.53 21.00 8.99
N TYR A 876 4.66 20.08 8.57
CA TYR A 876 3.39 20.42 7.93
C TYR A 876 2.32 19.39 8.33
N GLY A 877 1.11 19.87 8.63
CA GLY A 877 0.07 19.09 9.30
C GLY A 877 0.32 18.94 10.81
N ASN A 878 -0.48 18.12 11.50
CA ASN A 878 -0.34 17.94 12.94
C ASN A 878 0.94 17.13 13.29
N PRO A 879 1.92 17.68 14.04
CA PRO A 879 3.13 16.96 14.46
C PRO A 879 2.88 15.93 15.57
N GLU A 880 1.71 15.94 16.20
CA GLU A 880 1.34 15.05 17.29
C GLU A 880 1.12 13.61 16.79
N VAL A 881 1.82 12.69 17.45
CA VAL A 881 1.66 11.24 17.30
C VAL A 881 1.33 10.62 18.66
N THR A 882 0.95 9.35 18.65
CA THR A 882 0.65 8.58 19.86
C THR A 882 1.59 7.38 19.93
N SER A 883 1.92 6.91 21.14
CA SER A 883 2.85 5.78 21.37
C SER A 883 2.27 4.45 20.86
N GLY A 884 3.10 3.40 20.80
CA GLY A 884 2.68 2.08 20.30
C GLY A 884 2.56 1.94 18.78
N GLY A 885 2.99 2.95 18.01
CA GLY A 885 3.00 2.91 16.54
C GLY A 885 1.61 3.05 15.90
N ILE A 886 1.48 2.63 14.63
CA ILE A 886 0.27 2.92 13.83
C ILE A 886 -0.85 1.86 14.03
N ALA A 887 -0.54 0.69 14.59
CA ALA A 887 -1.49 -0.43 14.67
C ALA A 887 -2.77 -0.06 15.44
N LEU A 888 -2.65 0.57 16.62
CA LEU A 888 -3.78 0.99 17.44
C LEU A 888 -4.72 1.93 16.66
N LYS A 889 -4.15 2.87 15.89
CA LYS A 889 -4.91 3.80 15.03
C LYS A 889 -5.77 3.09 13.99
N PHE A 890 -5.39 1.89 13.52
CA PHE A 890 -6.18 1.08 12.59
C PHE A 890 -7.21 0.19 13.29
N PHE A 891 -6.79 -0.55 14.33
CA PHE A 891 -7.64 -1.49 15.06
C PHE A 891 -8.79 -0.79 15.80
N ALA A 892 -8.49 0.31 16.50
CA ALA A 892 -9.48 1.09 17.25
C ALA A 892 -10.73 1.43 16.41
N SER A 893 -11.91 1.15 16.96
CA SER A 893 -13.21 1.52 16.38
C SER A 893 -13.59 2.96 16.73
N LEU A 894 -13.26 3.42 17.93
CA LEU A 894 -13.29 4.83 18.31
C LEU A 894 -11.87 5.32 18.60
N ARG A 895 -11.55 6.56 18.20
CA ARG A 895 -10.40 7.32 18.71
C ARG A 895 -10.90 8.65 19.25
N LEU A 896 -10.70 8.89 20.54
CA LEU A 896 -11.13 10.07 21.27
C LEU A 896 -9.89 10.89 21.62
N GLU A 897 -9.84 12.12 21.11
CA GLU A 897 -8.82 13.11 21.48
C GLU A 897 -9.39 13.96 22.61
N ILE A 898 -8.74 13.99 23.77
CA ILE A 898 -9.18 14.74 24.95
C ILE A 898 -8.20 15.87 25.26
N ARG A 899 -8.69 17.09 25.47
CA ARG A 899 -7.91 18.27 25.85
C ARG A 899 -8.63 19.11 26.90
N SER A 900 -7.87 19.69 27.83
CA SER A 900 -8.36 20.81 28.63
C SER A 900 -8.52 22.04 27.74
N ILE A 901 -9.59 22.81 27.93
CA ILE A 901 -9.88 24.07 27.22
C ILE A 901 -9.97 25.28 28.16
N GLY A 902 -9.92 25.06 29.48
CA GLY A 902 -9.93 26.13 30.47
C GLY A 902 -10.01 25.58 31.90
N LYS A 903 -9.70 26.42 32.89
CA LYS A 903 -9.90 26.10 34.31
C LYS A 903 -11.24 26.61 34.81
N ILE A 904 -11.82 25.92 35.79
CA ILE A 904 -13.04 26.30 36.50
C ILE A 904 -12.59 26.93 37.83
N LYS A 905 -13.05 28.14 38.12
CA LYS A 905 -12.67 28.88 39.34
C LYS A 905 -13.86 29.12 40.25
N SER A 906 -13.61 29.09 41.55
CA SER A 906 -14.54 29.58 42.58
C SER A 906 -13.80 30.59 43.44
N GLY A 907 -14.05 31.88 43.21
CA GLY A 907 -13.16 32.93 43.70
C GLY A 907 -11.78 32.82 43.05
N ASP A 908 -10.73 32.75 43.87
CA ASP A 908 -9.34 32.62 43.40
C ASP A 908 -8.86 31.16 43.23
N GLU A 909 -9.62 30.17 43.71
CA GLU A 909 -9.22 28.74 43.68
C GLU A 909 -9.65 28.04 42.38
N ASP A 910 -8.72 27.29 41.78
CA ASP A 910 -8.97 26.41 40.62
C ASP A 910 -9.64 25.10 41.08
N ILE A 911 -10.97 25.01 41.00
CA ILE A 911 -11.77 23.86 41.47
C ILE A 911 -11.95 22.73 40.44
N GLY A 912 -11.54 22.95 39.19
CA GLY A 912 -11.64 21.94 38.14
C GLY A 912 -11.14 22.40 36.78
N VAL A 913 -11.36 21.57 35.76
CA VAL A 913 -11.02 21.84 34.36
C VAL A 913 -12.20 21.58 33.44
N ARG A 914 -12.41 22.49 32.49
CA ARG A 914 -13.34 22.30 31.38
C ARG A 914 -12.61 21.58 30.25
N VAL A 915 -13.22 20.52 29.73
CA VAL A 915 -12.57 19.55 28.84
C VAL A 915 -13.38 19.39 27.56
N ARG A 916 -12.67 19.27 26.44
CA ARG A 916 -13.22 18.98 25.11
C ARG A 916 -12.72 17.62 24.63
N VAL A 917 -13.66 16.73 24.28
CA VAL A 917 -13.38 15.44 23.64
C VAL A 917 -13.80 15.49 22.17
N ARG A 918 -12.86 15.26 21.25
CA ARG A 918 -13.09 15.20 19.81
C ARG A 918 -13.04 13.75 19.32
N VAL A 919 -14.08 13.31 18.61
CA VAL A 919 -14.13 11.98 18.00
C VAL A 919 -13.29 11.96 16.72
N GLN A 920 -11.97 11.81 16.84
CA GLN A 920 -11.06 11.76 15.68
C GLN A 920 -11.34 10.58 14.74
N LYS A 921 -11.90 9.49 15.25
CA LYS A 921 -12.32 8.33 14.45
C LYS A 921 -13.54 7.68 15.06
N SER A 922 -14.50 7.29 14.22
CA SER A 922 -15.56 6.35 14.58
C SER A 922 -15.80 5.36 13.44
N LYS A 923 -16.00 4.08 13.79
CA LYS A 923 -16.50 2.99 12.93
C LYS A 923 -17.94 2.59 13.28
N VAL A 924 -18.56 3.27 14.24
CA VAL A 924 -19.90 2.92 14.79
C VAL A 924 -20.89 4.09 14.74
N SER A 925 -20.41 5.29 14.46
CA SER A 925 -21.18 6.54 14.44
C SER A 925 -20.49 7.60 13.58
N ARG A 926 -21.08 8.80 13.45
CA ARG A 926 -20.48 9.90 12.67
C ARG A 926 -19.21 10.42 13.36
N PRO A 927 -18.02 10.37 12.72
CA PRO A 927 -16.79 10.93 13.28
C PRO A 927 -16.83 12.47 13.30
N TYR A 928 -15.82 13.07 13.95
CA TYR A 928 -15.54 14.50 14.05
C TYR A 928 -16.52 15.35 14.87
N LYS A 929 -17.58 14.74 15.43
CA LYS A 929 -18.34 15.34 16.53
C LYS A 929 -17.42 15.63 17.73
N GLN A 930 -17.82 16.62 18.52
CA GLN A 930 -17.14 17.05 19.73
C GLN A 930 -18.14 17.01 20.90
N ALA A 931 -17.62 16.77 22.10
CA ALA A 931 -18.33 16.91 23.36
C ALA A 931 -17.52 17.82 24.28
N GLU A 932 -18.20 18.68 25.03
CA GLU A 932 -17.61 19.45 26.13
C GLU A 932 -18.28 19.06 27.44
N PHE A 933 -17.52 19.10 28.51
CA PHE A 933 -17.98 18.86 29.87
C PHE A 933 -16.96 19.39 30.88
N GLU A 934 -17.36 19.44 32.14
CA GLU A 934 -16.59 19.97 33.26
C GLU A 934 -16.16 18.81 34.17
N ILE A 935 -14.86 18.73 34.47
CA ILE A 935 -14.27 17.80 35.43
C ILE A 935 -13.93 18.60 36.69
N VAL A 936 -14.67 18.36 37.76
CA VAL A 936 -14.41 18.91 39.10
C VAL A 936 -13.37 18.03 39.80
N PHE A 937 -12.41 18.63 40.50
CA PHE A 937 -11.41 17.85 41.22
C PHE A 937 -12.05 17.11 42.41
N GLY A 938 -11.64 15.86 42.65
CA GLY A 938 -12.27 14.97 43.63
C GLY A 938 -13.60 14.34 43.19
N GLU A 939 -14.44 15.03 42.41
CA GLU A 939 -15.78 14.53 42.02
C GLU A 939 -15.87 13.95 40.60
N GLY A 940 -15.00 14.39 39.69
CA GLY A 940 -14.99 13.95 38.29
C GLY A 940 -15.96 14.71 37.38
N VAL A 941 -16.55 14.03 36.40
CA VAL A 941 -17.42 14.64 35.38
C VAL A 941 -18.74 15.11 36.01
N SER A 942 -19.04 16.41 35.88
CA SER A 942 -20.28 17.00 36.37
C SER A 942 -21.50 16.50 35.60
N LYS A 943 -22.23 15.54 36.19
CA LYS A 943 -23.44 14.95 35.60
C LYS A 943 -24.52 16.00 35.31
N VAL A 944 -24.80 16.88 36.27
CA VAL A 944 -25.80 17.96 36.13
C VAL A 944 -25.37 18.93 35.02
N GLY A 945 -24.07 19.24 34.93
CA GLY A 945 -23.48 20.00 33.82
C GLY A 945 -23.79 19.38 32.46
N CYS A 946 -23.49 18.08 32.31
CA CYS A 946 -23.76 17.35 31.07
C CYS A 946 -25.26 17.29 30.71
N VAL A 947 -26.16 17.14 31.71
CA VAL A 947 -27.62 17.14 31.48
C VAL A 947 -28.09 18.50 30.96
N LEU A 948 -27.65 19.60 31.58
CA LEU A 948 -28.01 20.96 31.14
C LEU A 948 -27.46 21.25 29.73
N ASP A 949 -26.20 20.91 29.46
CA ASP A 949 -25.56 21.14 28.15
C ASP A 949 -26.22 20.34 27.02
N CYS A 950 -26.58 19.08 27.28
CA CYS A 950 -27.37 18.28 26.33
C CYS A 950 -28.77 18.86 26.12
N ALA A 951 -29.43 19.34 27.18
CA ALA A 951 -30.78 19.87 27.08
C ALA A 951 -30.84 21.24 26.39
N GLU A 952 -29.82 22.10 26.55
CA GLU A 952 -29.63 23.31 25.73
C GLU A 952 -29.41 22.94 24.26
N THR A 953 -28.52 21.98 23.98
CA THR A 953 -28.18 21.55 22.61
C THR A 953 -29.34 20.89 21.84
N MET A 954 -30.35 20.39 22.56
CA MET A 954 -31.55 19.75 21.99
C MET A 954 -32.79 20.64 21.98
N ASP A 955 -32.66 21.93 22.33
CA ASP A 955 -33.78 22.87 22.51
C ASP A 955 -34.85 22.40 23.55
N ILE A 956 -34.48 21.47 24.44
CA ILE A 956 -35.32 20.98 25.56
C ILE A 956 -35.37 22.04 26.67
N VAL A 957 -34.24 22.71 26.92
CA VAL A 957 -34.13 23.86 27.83
C VAL A 957 -33.95 25.12 26.98
N ALA A 958 -34.93 26.02 27.05
CA ALA A 958 -34.93 27.25 26.28
C ALA A 958 -34.07 28.33 26.95
N LYS A 959 -33.11 28.87 26.21
CA LYS A 959 -32.20 29.94 26.63
C LYS A 959 -32.60 31.26 25.97
N ARG A 960 -33.02 32.24 26.77
CA ARG A 960 -33.44 33.58 26.30
C ARG A 960 -32.50 34.63 26.89
N GLY A 961 -31.53 35.07 26.09
CA GLY A 961 -30.43 35.90 26.57
C GLY A 961 -29.59 35.14 27.60
N SER A 962 -29.48 35.67 28.82
CA SER A 962 -28.81 34.99 29.94
C SER A 962 -29.71 34.07 30.77
N TRP A 963 -31.01 33.97 30.48
CA TRP A 963 -31.96 33.16 31.27
C TRP A 963 -32.18 31.75 30.69
N TYR A 964 -32.13 30.74 31.57
CA TYR A 964 -32.48 29.36 31.28
C TYR A 964 -33.88 29.02 31.79
N SER A 965 -34.66 28.30 30.99
CA SER A 965 -36.04 27.91 31.29
C SER A 965 -36.40 26.52 30.77
N TYR A 966 -37.16 25.77 31.55
CA TYR A 966 -37.67 24.44 31.21
C TYR A 966 -39.17 24.39 31.48
N LYS A 967 -39.98 24.23 30.42
CA LYS A 967 -41.45 24.36 30.49
C LYS A 967 -41.83 25.69 31.16
N GLU A 968 -42.50 25.65 32.32
CA GLU A 968 -42.89 26.83 33.10
C GLU A 968 -41.84 27.23 34.16
N HIS A 969 -40.85 26.37 34.43
CA HIS A 969 -39.80 26.62 35.42
C HIS A 969 -38.69 27.52 34.87
N ARG A 970 -38.38 28.60 35.59
CA ARG A 970 -37.18 29.41 35.35
C ARG A 970 -36.03 28.78 36.14
N LEU A 971 -35.06 28.19 35.44
CA LEU A 971 -33.93 27.50 36.07
C LEU A 971 -32.93 28.50 36.66
N GLY A 972 -32.75 29.66 36.02
CA GLY A 972 -31.89 30.71 36.55
C GLY A 972 -31.33 31.66 35.50
N GLN A 973 -30.61 32.67 35.97
CA GLN A 973 -29.85 33.60 35.13
C GLN A 973 -28.36 33.24 35.17
N GLY A 974 -27.80 32.86 34.02
CA GLY A 974 -26.46 32.29 33.91
C GLY A 974 -26.43 30.77 34.12
N ARG A 975 -25.38 30.13 33.58
CA ARG A 975 -25.16 28.67 33.66
C ARG A 975 -25.13 28.19 35.12
N GLU A 976 -24.33 28.85 35.96
CA GLU A 976 -24.12 28.48 37.37
C GLU A 976 -25.41 28.44 38.18
N LYS A 977 -26.27 29.46 38.06
CA LYS A 977 -27.56 29.48 38.78
C LYS A 977 -28.51 28.38 38.28
N ALA A 978 -28.48 28.07 36.99
CA ALA A 978 -29.26 26.95 36.44
C ALA A 978 -28.73 25.59 36.93
N LEU A 979 -27.41 25.41 37.07
CA LEU A 979 -26.82 24.22 37.67
C LEU A 979 -27.18 24.08 39.15
N GLN A 980 -27.06 25.15 39.92
CA GLN A 980 -27.47 25.19 41.34
C GLN A 980 -28.95 24.81 41.49
N PHE A 981 -29.84 25.40 40.70
CA PHE A 981 -31.26 25.05 40.72
C PHE A 981 -31.51 23.57 40.42
N LEU A 982 -30.80 22.97 39.46
CA LEU A 982 -30.94 21.55 39.13
C LEU A 982 -30.35 20.63 40.21
N GLN A 983 -29.30 21.05 40.93
CA GLN A 983 -28.78 20.36 42.11
C GLN A 983 -29.78 20.40 43.28
N GLU A 984 -30.41 21.55 43.52
CA GLU A 984 -31.45 21.74 44.55
C GLU A 984 -32.77 21.02 44.19
N ASN A 985 -33.05 20.79 42.91
CA ASN A 985 -34.29 20.19 42.40
C ASN A 985 -34.03 18.88 41.59
N PRO A 986 -33.56 17.80 42.24
CA PRO A 986 -33.17 16.56 41.56
C PRO A 986 -34.31 15.88 40.78
N ILE A 987 -35.57 16.11 41.17
CA ILE A 987 -36.76 15.60 40.45
C ILE A 987 -36.82 16.21 39.03
N ILE A 988 -36.62 17.52 38.91
CA ILE A 988 -36.62 18.23 37.61
C ILE A 988 -35.38 17.83 36.80
N CYS A 989 -34.22 17.68 37.45
CA CYS A 989 -33.00 17.21 36.78
C CYS A 989 -33.18 15.81 36.17
N ALA A 990 -33.76 14.86 36.93
CA ALA A 990 -34.06 13.51 36.45
C ALA A 990 -35.13 13.48 35.35
N GLU A 991 -36.12 14.39 35.39
CA GLU A 991 -37.10 14.56 34.30
C GLU A 991 -36.40 15.02 33.01
N ILE A 992 -35.58 16.06 33.07
CA ILE A 992 -34.83 16.58 31.92
C ILE A 992 -33.89 15.50 31.36
N GLU A 993 -33.14 14.81 32.22
CA GLU A 993 -32.26 13.70 31.81
C GLU A 993 -33.03 12.59 31.09
N LYS A 994 -34.23 12.23 31.58
CA LYS A 994 -35.08 11.21 30.95
C LYS A 994 -35.59 11.66 29.58
N VAL A 995 -35.97 12.92 29.41
CA VAL A 995 -36.36 13.47 28.10
C VAL A 995 -35.17 13.47 27.14
N VAL A 996 -34.01 13.99 27.56
CA VAL A 996 -32.75 13.97 26.78
C VAL A 996 -32.42 12.55 26.30
N LYS A 997 -32.41 11.57 27.21
CA LYS A 997 -32.13 10.16 26.88
C LYS A 997 -33.16 9.56 25.90
N SER A 998 -34.43 9.92 26.00
CA SER A 998 -35.47 9.45 25.06
C SER A 998 -35.26 9.98 23.64
N VAL A 999 -34.97 11.29 23.50
CA VAL A 999 -34.70 11.93 22.20
C VAL A 999 -33.44 11.35 21.54
N MET A 1000 -32.41 11.03 22.33
CA MET A 1000 -31.20 10.36 21.85
C MET A 1000 -31.48 8.98 21.21
N VAL A 1001 -32.35 8.18 21.83
CA VAL A 1001 -32.67 6.82 21.35
C VAL A 1001 -33.44 6.86 20.03
N ASP A 1002 -34.39 7.78 19.87
CA ASP A 1002 -35.19 7.88 18.64
C ASP A 1002 -34.43 8.57 17.49
N GLY A 1003 -33.57 9.54 17.77
CA GLY A 1003 -32.66 10.13 16.77
C GLY A 1003 -31.69 9.10 16.16
N SER A 1004 -31.26 8.11 16.93
CA SER A 1004 -30.43 6.99 16.45
C SER A 1004 -31.18 6.01 15.54
N LYS A 1005 -32.52 6.00 15.54
CA LYS A 1005 -33.32 5.21 14.56
C LYS A 1005 -33.40 5.94 13.22
N HIS A 1006 -33.76 7.22 13.22
CA HIS A 1006 -33.90 8.01 11.98
C HIS A 1006 -32.57 8.24 11.24
N SER A 1007 -31.47 8.47 11.95
CA SER A 1007 -30.17 8.74 11.32
C SER A 1007 -29.55 7.55 10.57
N ASN A 1008 -30.04 6.33 10.82
CA ASN A 1008 -29.49 5.08 10.25
C ASN A 1008 -30.27 4.55 9.04
N LEU A 1009 -31.55 4.94 8.82
CA LEU A 1009 -32.27 4.57 7.58
C LEU A 1009 -31.64 5.21 6.33
N ILE A 1010 -31.04 6.39 6.45
CA ILE A 1010 -30.38 7.12 5.34
C ILE A 1010 -29.09 6.40 4.88
N ALA A 1011 -28.58 5.41 5.63
CA ALA A 1011 -27.32 4.74 5.33
C ALA A 1011 -27.42 3.62 4.26
N TYR A 1012 -28.63 3.16 3.92
CA TYR A 1012 -28.87 2.10 2.93
C TYR A 1012 -30.18 2.34 2.15
N GLY A 1013 -30.11 3.05 1.03
CA GLY A 1013 -31.26 3.26 0.15
C GLY A 1013 -30.87 3.95 -1.16
N GLN A 1014 -31.22 3.35 -2.28
CA GLN A 1014 -30.92 3.83 -3.64
C GLN A 1014 -31.61 5.18 -3.93
N LEU A 1015 -30.94 6.02 -4.73
CA LEU A 1015 -31.63 7.03 -5.53
C LEU A 1015 -32.55 6.31 -6.53
N SER A 1016 -33.84 6.25 -6.21
CA SER A 1016 -34.89 6.18 -7.22
C SER A 1016 -35.51 7.57 -7.33
N ASN A 1017 -35.51 8.13 -8.53
CA ASN A 1017 -36.25 9.36 -8.82
C ASN A 1017 -37.72 9.12 -8.45
N ILE A 1018 -38.28 10.04 -7.65
CA ILE A 1018 -39.72 10.24 -7.56
C ILE A 1018 -39.92 11.58 -8.25
N ASP A 1019 -40.63 11.55 -9.37
CA ASP A 1019 -40.97 12.75 -10.11
C ASP A 1019 -42.01 13.54 -9.31
N ASP A 1020 -41.76 14.84 -9.10
CA ASP A 1020 -42.73 15.78 -8.56
C ASP A 1020 -43.76 16.13 -9.65
N ASP A 1021 -44.84 15.36 -9.75
CA ASP A 1021 -46.04 15.72 -10.53
C ASP A 1021 -47.29 15.04 -9.93
N ASP A 1022 -47.94 15.70 -8.97
CA ASP A 1022 -49.41 15.75 -8.87
C ASP A 1022 -49.86 16.73 -7.77
N VAL A 1023 -49.97 18.02 -8.11
CA VAL A 1023 -50.77 18.97 -7.33
C VAL A 1023 -52.21 18.84 -7.81
N ASN A 1024 -53.08 18.24 -6.99
CA ASN A 1024 -54.52 18.36 -7.16
C ASN A 1024 -55.23 18.69 -5.85
N HIS A 1025 -55.94 19.83 -5.87
CA HIS A 1025 -57.13 20.04 -5.05
C HIS A 1025 -58.09 18.84 -5.20
N ASP A 1026 -58.74 18.37 -4.14
CA ASP A 1026 -59.96 19.04 -3.67
C ASP A 1026 -60.49 18.51 -2.32
N GLY A 1027 -61.30 19.34 -1.67
CA GLY A 1027 -61.58 19.29 -0.25
C GLY A 1027 -62.42 18.15 0.34
N ARG A 1028 -62.20 17.93 1.65
CA ARG A 1028 -63.25 18.04 2.68
C ARG A 1028 -62.65 18.30 4.06
#